data_AF-A0A935ZEG2-F1
#
_entry.id   AF-A0A935ZEG2-F1
#
_cell.length_a   1.000
_cell.length_b   1.000
_cell.length_c   1.000
_cell.angle_alpha   90.00
_cell.angle_beta   90.00
_cell.angle_gamma   90.00
#
_symmetry.space_group_name_H-M   'P 1'
#
loop_
_entity.id
_entity.type
_entity.pdbx_description
1 polymer ?
#
loop_
_entity_poly.entity_id
_entity_poly.type
_entity_poly.pdbx_seq_one_letter_code
_entity_poly.pdbx_strand_id
1 'polypeptide(L)'
;MRLDCTEVARTVARGGLAAALFICSTACGGGDGSPPPIGQTTNPLSGGLTDSATSTGTGTGTGTGTSSGTADSSTTDGAMNCNEVTCVGHGACVIDEQTGGSACVCDFGYKPEDGGCVVDESCVQVRFLEDHCRQLVNKAPAVSLFFALDFCSGTAISPQKRNELGLSFKVLENGADIGENVESYATVIPKPVESYVTLVIDVSDSITGSQDFPALVDQLRLLLTQLTPEDGGPEVYVSVYVFGRDVAEYVPFTRDFGTVDSALDAAAVDPTPVVMLAGNGNGTDLFDAVETGIKRTQRIRDLREIATDGGVLSTGTVVVVTDGKDTSNGMLDTNLVEKTTNNVISIGISNAIDDADLQRIGRDGSFLAPTAAEWPAAFAEIAERVAAYPSRSYLLAYCSSATEGDPEVEVEAVGPGIHTRQSAVCKFDADRFGTDAAMVCDALLFATECSAADCSGLTACGACADDQCCVDGVCLSPLVGSPCFGQDDLCAATDQVCGPLGACTDWAPIGGPDCGDGCQPEVGFCNLDSDPATCVPVRPLGDECDAPQECSTLNCTRVNEDNPLEAHVCRERALLYDFCGTDEAICEPGGYCETTCKPKKVEYESCSGSDACRSSYCVTVPDAGNLCDAGPACFWSWDEKVPN
;
A
#
# COMPACT_ATOMS: atom_id res chain seq x y z
N MET A 1 48.19 9.36 7.30
CA MET A 1 48.37 10.35 6.22
C MET A 1 47.03 10.42 5.52
N ARG A 2 46.30 11.53 5.73
CA ARG A 2 44.99 11.84 5.14
C ARG A 2 45.16 12.49 3.76
N LEU A 3 44.19 12.27 2.87
CA LEU A 3 43.69 13.13 1.76
C LEU A 3 42.67 12.23 1.02
N ASP A 4 41.35 12.33 1.22
CA ASP A 4 40.38 13.41 0.96
C ASP A 4 40.07 13.61 -0.53
N CYS A 5 38.83 13.28 -0.91
CA CYS A 5 38.28 13.33 -2.26
C CYS A 5 37.09 14.30 -2.26
N THR A 6 37.32 15.51 -2.74
CA THR A 6 36.28 16.46 -3.14
C THR A 6 36.83 17.27 -4.32
N GLU A 7 35.96 17.66 -5.25
CA GLU A 7 36.22 18.42 -6.49
C GLU A 7 36.77 17.68 -7.72
N VAL A 8 35.89 17.07 -8.53
CA VAL A 8 35.90 17.25 -10.00
C VAL A 8 34.46 17.12 -10.53
N ALA A 9 33.67 18.19 -10.43
CA ALA A 9 32.42 18.32 -11.18
C ALA A 9 32.18 19.79 -11.51
N ARG A 10 32.86 20.28 -12.55
CA ARG A 10 32.44 21.43 -13.35
C ARG A 10 33.23 21.45 -14.65
N THR A 11 32.51 21.70 -15.74
CA THR A 11 32.95 21.83 -17.14
C THR A 11 32.91 20.54 -17.93
N VAL A 12 31.82 20.31 -18.68
CA VAL A 12 31.80 20.29 -20.17
C VAL A 12 30.32 20.33 -20.59
N ALA A 13 29.86 21.53 -20.94
CA ALA A 13 28.79 21.73 -21.90
C ALA A 13 29.46 22.32 -23.14
N ARG A 14 29.42 21.59 -24.26
CA ARG A 14 29.45 22.07 -25.67
C ARG A 14 29.83 20.92 -26.61
N GLY A 15 28.91 20.57 -27.52
CA GLY A 15 29.27 19.99 -28.82
C GLY A 15 28.35 18.88 -29.28
N GLY A 16 27.43 19.18 -30.20
CA GLY A 16 26.44 18.25 -30.74
C GLY A 16 26.97 17.14 -31.66
N LEU A 17 26.01 16.29 -32.04
CA LEU A 17 25.94 15.32 -33.15
C LEU A 17 26.99 14.20 -33.24
N ALA A 18 26.54 12.95 -33.09
CA ALA A 18 26.23 12.06 -34.22
C ALA A 18 25.99 10.61 -33.76
N ALA A 19 25.02 9.97 -34.41
CA ALA A 19 24.68 8.56 -34.28
C ALA A 19 25.87 7.62 -34.52
N ALA A 20 25.97 6.56 -33.71
CA ALA A 20 26.63 5.31 -34.10
C ALA A 20 26.14 4.15 -33.24
N LEU A 21 25.26 3.36 -33.85
CA LEU A 21 24.98 1.95 -33.57
C LEU A 21 26.31 1.17 -33.46
N PHE A 22 26.55 0.47 -32.35
CA PHE A 22 27.57 -0.59 -32.30
C PHE A 22 27.12 -1.78 -31.45
N ILE A 23 26.78 -2.84 -32.17
CA ILE A 23 26.74 -4.22 -31.71
C ILE A 23 28.18 -4.66 -31.43
N CYS A 24 28.45 -5.21 -30.24
CA CYS A 24 29.60 -6.08 -30.06
C CYS A 24 29.28 -7.20 -29.05
N SER A 25 28.81 -8.31 -29.60
CA SER A 25 28.94 -9.64 -29.04
C SER A 25 30.36 -10.16 -29.29
N THR A 26 31.04 -10.67 -28.27
CA THR A 26 31.67 -12.02 -28.20
C THR A 26 32.72 -12.14 -27.08
N ALA A 27 32.44 -13.09 -26.19
CA ALA A 27 33.31 -14.18 -25.72
C ALA A 27 34.76 -13.89 -25.25
N CYS A 28 34.96 -14.06 -23.94
CA CYS A 28 36.04 -14.78 -23.25
C CYS A 28 35.48 -14.99 -21.82
N GLY A 29 35.46 -16.14 -21.14
CA GLY A 29 36.28 -17.34 -21.13
C GLY A 29 36.26 -17.80 -19.66
N GLY A 30 35.87 -19.05 -19.40
CA GLY A 30 35.59 -19.56 -18.05
C GLY A 30 36.81 -19.61 -17.11
N GLY A 31 36.52 -19.69 -15.82
CA GLY A 31 37.49 -19.92 -14.76
C GLY A 31 36.79 -20.24 -13.43
N ASP A 32 36.71 -21.54 -13.12
CA ASP A 32 36.33 -22.06 -11.81
C ASP A 32 37.32 -21.59 -10.73
N GLY A 33 36.80 -21.14 -9.59
CA GLY A 33 37.62 -20.75 -8.44
C GLY A 33 36.82 -20.61 -7.15
N SER A 34 36.63 -21.73 -6.45
CA SER A 34 36.11 -21.74 -5.07
C SER A 34 37.03 -20.96 -4.11
N PRO A 35 36.50 -20.17 -3.17
CA PRO A 35 37.31 -19.54 -2.13
C PRO A 35 37.62 -20.48 -0.95
N PRO A 36 38.80 -20.34 -0.30
CA PRO A 36 39.23 -21.18 0.82
C PRO A 36 38.66 -20.72 2.17
N PRO A 37 38.67 -21.59 3.20
CA PRO A 37 38.11 -21.30 4.52
C PRO A 37 39.10 -20.51 5.39
N ILE A 38 38.60 -19.54 6.16
CA ILE A 38 39.38 -18.81 7.16
C ILE A 38 39.32 -19.57 8.49
N GLY A 39 40.51 -19.90 8.99
CA GLY A 39 40.73 -20.70 10.19
C GLY A 39 40.69 -19.92 11.50
N GLN A 40 40.16 -20.61 12.51
CA GLN A 40 40.30 -20.32 13.94
C GLN A 40 41.73 -20.58 14.45
N THR A 41 42.13 -19.87 15.50
CA THR A 41 43.29 -20.24 16.34
C THR A 41 42.96 -20.26 17.84
N THR A 42 43.10 -21.47 18.40
CA THR A 42 43.70 -21.86 19.70
C THR A 42 43.03 -21.53 21.06
N ASN A 43 42.29 -22.53 21.61
CA ASN A 43 42.49 -23.35 22.84
C ASN A 43 43.41 -22.86 24.01
N PRO A 44 43.26 -23.34 25.29
CA PRO A 44 42.80 -24.70 25.66
C PRO A 44 41.94 -24.91 26.95
N LEU A 45 41.14 -26.00 26.90
CA LEU A 45 40.94 -27.09 27.88
C LEU A 45 40.96 -26.84 29.41
N SER A 46 39.82 -27.16 30.03
CA SER A 46 39.62 -28.12 31.16
C SER A 46 38.10 -28.22 31.37
N GLY A 47 37.38 -29.34 31.39
CA GLY A 47 37.68 -30.72 31.73
C GLY A 47 36.66 -31.16 32.79
N GLY A 48 35.73 -32.07 32.49
CA GLY A 48 34.87 -32.69 33.50
C GLY A 48 33.45 -33.09 33.04
N LEU A 49 33.33 -34.28 32.46
CA LEU A 49 32.09 -35.07 32.41
C LEU A 49 31.88 -35.75 33.76
N THR A 50 30.67 -35.70 34.32
CA THR A 50 30.06 -36.82 35.05
C THR A 50 28.54 -36.73 35.04
N ASP A 51 27.94 -37.90 34.80
CA ASP A 51 26.54 -38.26 34.75
C ASP A 51 25.71 -38.02 36.04
N SER A 52 24.39 -37.94 35.80
CA SER A 52 23.28 -38.56 36.55
C SER A 52 23.20 -38.39 38.08
N ALA A 53 22.13 -37.75 38.55
CA ALA A 53 21.18 -38.37 39.49
C ALA A 53 19.95 -37.47 39.74
N THR A 54 18.79 -38.07 39.52
CA THR A 54 17.52 -37.82 40.18
C THR A 54 17.66 -37.83 41.72
N SER A 55 17.07 -36.86 42.40
CA SER A 55 16.48 -37.12 43.73
C SER A 55 15.37 -36.14 44.08
N THR A 56 14.17 -36.69 44.15
CA THR A 56 13.05 -36.26 44.99
C THR A 56 13.50 -36.03 46.44
N GLY A 57 13.03 -34.93 47.03
CA GLY A 57 13.27 -34.59 48.42
C GLY A 57 12.20 -33.65 48.97
N THR A 58 11.10 -34.25 49.44
CA THR A 58 10.10 -33.63 50.31
C THR A 58 10.74 -33.21 51.64
N GLY A 59 10.56 -31.95 52.01
CA GLY A 59 11.05 -31.41 53.28
C GLY A 59 10.10 -30.33 53.81
N THR A 60 9.13 -30.77 54.60
CA THR A 60 8.29 -29.95 55.48
C THR A 60 9.15 -29.30 56.56
N GLY A 61 9.14 -27.97 56.63
CA GLY A 61 9.82 -27.19 57.66
C GLY A 61 9.03 -25.93 58.00
N THR A 62 8.22 -26.04 59.05
CA THR A 62 7.56 -24.93 59.75
C THR A 62 8.60 -24.07 60.47
N GLY A 63 8.72 -22.81 60.08
CA GLY A 63 9.57 -21.82 60.73
C GLY A 63 8.90 -20.45 60.74
N THR A 64 8.30 -20.11 61.87
CA THR A 64 7.81 -18.78 62.23
C THR A 64 8.99 -17.83 62.41
N GLY A 65 9.10 -16.83 61.53
CA GLY A 65 10.09 -15.76 61.61
C GLY A 65 9.44 -14.42 61.26
N THR A 66 9.12 -13.65 62.28
CA THR A 66 8.65 -12.27 62.17
C THR A 66 9.86 -11.37 61.92
N SER A 67 9.94 -10.74 60.75
CA SER A 67 10.83 -9.59 60.54
C SER A 67 10.20 -8.59 59.59
N SER A 68 9.98 -7.40 60.14
CA SER A 68 9.65 -6.14 59.49
C SER A 68 10.55 -5.85 58.29
N GLY A 69 9.95 -5.79 57.11
CA GLY A 69 10.53 -5.22 55.89
C GLY A 69 9.52 -4.24 55.32
N THR A 70 9.96 -3.00 55.18
CA THR A 70 9.25 -1.86 54.61
C THR A 70 8.63 -2.25 53.27
N ALA A 71 7.34 -1.96 53.11
CA ALA A 71 6.65 -2.11 51.84
C ALA A 71 7.29 -1.15 50.82
N ASP A 72 7.98 -1.71 49.83
CA ASP A 72 8.17 -1.00 48.57
C ASP A 72 6.99 -1.35 47.67
N SER A 73 6.13 -0.36 47.55
CA SER A 73 5.00 -0.32 46.65
C SER A 73 5.52 0.21 45.32
N SER A 74 5.74 -0.65 44.34
CA SER A 74 5.93 -0.23 42.94
C SER A 74 4.82 -0.85 42.08
N THR A 75 3.62 -0.31 42.26
CA THR A 75 2.58 -0.28 41.24
C THR A 75 2.52 1.15 40.74
N THR A 76 3.12 1.42 39.57
CA THR A 76 2.69 2.41 38.56
C THR A 76 3.74 2.55 37.46
N ASP A 77 3.24 2.62 36.23
CA ASP A 77 3.77 3.29 35.04
C ASP A 77 4.60 2.47 34.04
N GLY A 78 3.99 2.31 32.86
CA GLY A 78 4.52 1.88 31.56
C GLY A 78 5.53 2.83 30.94
N ALA A 79 6.36 3.46 31.75
CA ALA A 79 7.54 4.12 31.28
C ALA A 79 8.72 3.15 31.35
N MET A 80 9.54 3.11 30.31
CA MET A 80 10.87 2.54 30.45
C MET A 80 11.67 3.46 31.39
N ASN A 81 11.56 3.18 32.68
CA ASN A 81 12.25 3.94 33.72
C ASN A 81 13.73 3.56 33.68
N CYS A 82 14.58 4.46 33.20
CA CYS A 82 16.00 4.39 33.50
C CYS A 82 16.33 5.36 34.62
N ASN A 83 16.50 4.81 35.82
CA ASN A 83 16.76 5.60 37.04
C ASN A 83 15.63 6.61 37.30
N GLU A 84 15.93 7.92 37.28
CA GLU A 84 14.99 9.01 37.57
C GLU A 84 14.29 9.56 36.31
N VAL A 85 14.58 9.01 35.11
CA VAL A 85 14.01 9.46 33.83
C VAL A 85 12.99 8.45 33.35
N THR A 86 11.77 8.95 33.15
CA THR A 86 10.59 8.25 32.69
C THR A 86 10.34 8.73 31.27
N CYS A 87 10.79 7.97 30.26
CA CYS A 87 10.50 8.30 28.88
C CYS A 87 9.08 7.85 28.55
N VAL A 88 8.24 8.80 28.13
CA VAL A 88 6.86 8.56 27.72
C VAL A 88 6.73 8.86 26.23
N GLY A 89 6.04 7.98 25.50
CA GLY A 89 5.73 8.15 24.08
C GLY A 89 6.79 7.59 23.13
N HIS A 90 7.07 8.34 22.07
CA HIS A 90 7.90 7.96 20.91
C HIS A 90 9.40 8.07 21.19
N GLY A 91 9.93 7.24 22.09
CA GLY A 91 11.36 7.18 22.33
C GLY A 91 11.81 6.11 23.32
N ALA A 92 13.07 5.71 23.18
CA ALA A 92 13.72 4.75 24.05
C ALA A 92 14.52 5.46 25.15
N CYS A 93 14.52 4.86 26.32
CA CYS A 93 15.33 5.33 27.43
C CYS A 93 16.74 4.71 27.36
N VAL A 94 17.77 5.56 27.34
CA VAL A 94 19.17 5.11 27.25
C VAL A 94 19.95 5.58 28.48
N ILE A 95 20.70 4.67 29.09
CA ILE A 95 21.65 4.97 30.17
C ILE A 95 23.04 5.13 29.55
N ASP A 96 23.66 6.29 29.73
CA ASP A 96 25.05 6.49 29.40
C ASP A 96 25.93 5.73 30.41
N GLU A 97 26.58 4.66 29.95
CA GLU A 97 27.44 3.82 30.78
C GLU A 97 28.64 4.57 31.39
N GLN A 98 29.07 5.69 30.79
CA GLN A 98 30.23 6.46 31.27
C GLN A 98 29.85 7.49 32.33
N THR A 99 28.67 8.11 32.22
CA THR A 99 28.23 9.17 33.14
C THR A 99 27.21 8.67 34.17
N GLY A 100 26.57 7.53 33.93
CA GLY A 100 25.43 7.02 34.69
C GLY A 100 24.15 7.86 34.49
N GLY A 101 24.18 8.84 33.58
CA GLY A 101 23.02 9.66 33.25
C GLY A 101 22.05 8.89 32.37
N SER A 102 20.75 9.11 32.58
CA SER A 102 19.70 8.62 31.69
C SER A 102 19.16 9.75 30.82
N ALA A 103 18.82 9.44 29.58
CA ALA A 103 18.20 10.37 28.63
C ALA A 103 17.19 9.63 27.75
N CYS A 104 16.14 10.35 27.35
CA CYS A 104 15.23 9.87 26.33
C CYS A 104 15.84 10.13 24.95
N VAL A 105 15.98 9.08 24.17
CA VAL A 105 16.31 9.14 22.75
C VAL A 105 15.00 9.00 22.01
N CYS A 106 14.53 10.10 21.43
CA CYS A 106 13.28 10.12 20.71
C CYS A 106 13.42 9.53 19.32
N ASP A 107 12.33 8.94 18.84
CA ASP A 107 12.24 8.38 17.50
C ASP A 107 12.33 9.49 16.44
N PHE A 108 12.57 9.09 15.19
CA PHE A 108 12.64 10.04 14.09
C PHE A 108 11.36 10.88 13.99
N GLY A 109 11.52 12.20 13.86
CA GLY A 109 10.42 13.15 13.84
C GLY A 109 9.91 13.60 15.22
N TYR A 110 10.51 13.11 16.30
CA TYR A 110 10.25 13.56 17.67
C TYR A 110 11.49 14.18 18.30
N LYS A 111 11.27 15.06 19.27
CA LYS A 111 12.33 15.71 20.06
C LYS A 111 12.02 15.62 21.57
N PRO A 112 13.06 15.59 22.42
CA PRO A 112 12.86 15.54 23.86
C PRO A 112 12.32 16.88 24.39
N GLU A 113 11.21 16.84 25.13
CA GLU A 113 10.61 17.99 25.82
C GLU A 113 9.94 17.54 27.12
N ASP A 114 10.24 18.23 28.24
CA ASP A 114 9.68 17.95 29.57
C ASP A 114 9.72 16.48 30.05
N GLY A 115 10.74 15.73 29.62
CA GLY A 115 10.90 14.31 29.99
C GLY A 115 10.15 13.32 29.09
N GLY A 116 9.47 13.79 28.04
CA GLY A 116 8.84 12.96 27.02
C GLY A 116 9.38 13.28 25.62
N CYS A 117 8.86 12.54 24.63
CA CYS A 117 9.13 12.78 23.21
C CYS A 117 7.89 13.40 22.56
N VAL A 118 8.04 14.63 22.07
CA VAL A 118 6.97 15.39 21.38
C VAL A 118 7.31 15.56 19.91
N VAL A 119 6.30 15.77 19.07
CA VAL A 119 6.48 15.98 17.63
C VAL A 119 7.44 17.16 17.38
N ASP A 120 8.46 16.93 16.56
CA ASP A 120 9.36 17.98 16.11
C ASP A 120 8.72 18.79 14.98
N GLU A 121 8.03 19.88 15.35
CA GLU A 121 7.38 20.76 14.38
C GLU A 121 8.36 21.48 13.41
N SER A 122 9.68 21.36 13.61
CA SER A 122 10.68 21.89 12.67
C SER A 122 10.99 20.95 11.50
N CYS A 123 10.54 19.69 11.58
CA CYS A 123 10.72 18.66 10.57
C CYS A 123 9.41 18.44 9.82
N VAL A 124 9.31 19.01 8.62
CA VAL A 124 8.12 18.92 7.76
C VAL A 124 8.46 18.17 6.48
N GLN A 125 7.55 17.28 6.08
CA GLN A 125 7.62 16.50 4.86
C GLN A 125 6.46 16.83 3.95
N VAL A 126 6.76 17.07 2.66
CA VAL A 126 5.78 17.04 1.58
C VAL A 126 5.76 15.63 1.01
N ARG A 127 4.63 14.94 1.11
CA ARG A 127 4.50 13.55 0.65
C ARG A 127 3.65 13.48 -0.60
N PHE A 128 4.17 12.83 -1.62
CA PHE A 128 3.42 12.52 -2.83
C PHE A 128 2.41 11.40 -2.55
N LEU A 129 1.16 11.58 -2.95
CA LEU A 129 0.06 10.64 -2.64
C LEU A 129 -0.41 9.81 -3.84
N GLU A 130 0.07 10.12 -5.03
CA GLU A 130 -0.07 9.34 -6.26
C GLU A 130 1.32 8.86 -6.69
N ASP A 131 1.41 7.98 -7.67
CA ASP A 131 2.68 7.52 -8.25
C ASP A 131 3.00 8.20 -9.60
N HIS A 132 2.11 9.08 -10.07
CA HIS A 132 2.22 9.77 -11.36
C HIS A 132 1.64 11.18 -11.34
N CYS A 133 2.06 12.00 -12.30
CA CYS A 133 1.49 13.33 -12.51
C CYS A 133 0.25 13.19 -13.35
N ARG A 134 -0.80 13.88 -12.95
CA ARG A 134 -1.95 14.08 -13.82
C ARG A 134 -1.59 15.16 -14.82
N GLN A 135 -1.86 14.92 -16.09
CA GLN A 135 -1.62 15.90 -17.14
C GLN A 135 -2.72 15.86 -18.19
N LEU A 136 -3.02 17.00 -18.79
CA LEU A 136 -3.92 17.03 -19.94
C LEU A 136 -3.15 16.65 -21.21
N VAL A 137 -3.64 15.67 -21.95
CA VAL A 137 -3.03 15.23 -23.22
C VAL A 137 -3.74 15.87 -24.41
N ASN A 138 -2.95 16.31 -25.40
CA ASN A 138 -3.37 17.07 -26.58
C ASN A 138 -4.30 18.27 -26.22
N LYS A 139 -4.00 18.90 -25.08
CA LYS A 139 -4.75 19.98 -24.44
C LYS A 139 -3.77 21.01 -23.88
N ALA A 140 -4.26 21.99 -23.12
CA ALA A 140 -3.42 23.01 -22.49
C ALA A 140 -2.29 22.38 -21.66
N PRO A 141 -1.11 23.03 -21.51
CA PRO A 141 0.06 22.52 -20.79
C PRO A 141 -0.17 22.53 -19.27
N ALA A 142 -1.13 21.74 -18.83
CA ALA A 142 -1.67 21.72 -17.49
C ALA A 142 -1.34 20.40 -16.82
N VAL A 143 -0.78 20.49 -15.61
CA VAL A 143 -0.33 19.37 -14.79
C VAL A 143 -0.92 19.54 -13.40
N SER A 144 -1.25 18.44 -12.73
CA SER A 144 -1.51 18.44 -11.30
C SER A 144 -0.68 17.39 -10.57
N LEU A 145 -0.37 17.73 -9.32
CA LEU A 145 0.40 16.89 -8.40
C LEU A 145 -0.39 16.83 -7.10
N PHE A 146 -0.78 15.60 -6.70
CA PHE A 146 -1.50 15.36 -5.47
C PHE A 146 -0.55 15.01 -4.32
N PHE A 147 -0.59 15.78 -3.24
CA PHE A 147 0.35 15.63 -2.13
C PHE A 147 -0.29 15.97 -0.78
N ALA A 148 0.43 15.68 0.30
CA ALA A 148 0.04 16.08 1.64
C ALA A 148 1.21 16.62 2.45
N LEU A 149 0.89 17.27 3.55
CA LEU A 149 1.87 17.75 4.52
C LEU A 149 1.81 16.92 5.80
N ASP A 150 2.97 16.45 6.22
CA ASP A 150 3.19 15.77 7.50
C ASP A 150 4.36 16.41 8.24
N PHE A 151 4.36 16.25 9.55
CA PHE A 151 5.62 16.25 10.29
C PHE A 151 6.37 14.95 10.02
N CYS A 152 7.69 14.95 10.18
CA CYS A 152 8.52 13.75 10.00
C CYS A 152 8.15 12.60 10.96
N SER A 153 7.35 12.88 12.00
CA SER A 153 6.75 11.87 12.88
C SER A 153 5.60 11.08 12.25
N GLY A 154 5.15 11.48 11.05
CA GLY A 154 3.91 11.01 10.42
C GLY A 154 2.65 11.74 10.89
N THR A 155 2.77 12.76 11.74
CA THR A 155 1.61 13.54 12.21
C THR A 155 1.12 14.50 11.12
N ALA A 156 -0.17 14.45 10.81
CA ALA A 156 -0.81 15.26 9.78
C ALA A 156 -0.70 16.78 10.02
N ILE A 157 -0.38 17.55 8.97
CA ILE A 157 -0.45 19.02 8.99
C ILE A 157 -1.67 19.48 8.17
N SER A 158 -2.76 19.77 8.87
CA SER A 158 -3.98 20.32 8.25
C SER A 158 -3.75 21.72 7.64
N PRO A 159 -4.61 22.18 6.71
CA PRO A 159 -4.57 23.55 6.19
C PRO A 159 -4.57 24.63 7.28
N GLN A 160 -5.27 24.39 8.38
CA GLN A 160 -5.32 25.26 9.55
C GLN A 160 -3.96 25.30 10.25
N LYS A 161 -3.40 24.14 10.60
CA LYS A 161 -2.07 24.04 11.25
C LYS A 161 -0.96 24.61 10.37
N ARG A 162 -1.01 24.38 9.06
CA ARG A 162 -0.11 24.99 8.07
C ARG A 162 -0.11 26.52 8.17
N ASN A 163 -1.30 27.13 8.27
CA ASN A 163 -1.44 28.58 8.41
C ASN A 163 -0.90 29.08 9.76
N GLU A 164 -1.14 28.35 10.86
CA GLU A 164 -0.62 28.68 12.20
C GLU A 164 0.92 28.70 12.23
N LEU A 165 1.54 27.73 11.56
CA LEU A 165 2.99 27.63 11.41
C LEU A 165 3.58 28.63 10.40
N GLY A 166 2.74 29.35 9.65
CA GLY A 166 3.18 30.31 8.63
C GLY A 166 3.87 29.64 7.45
N LEU A 167 3.47 28.42 7.08
CA LEU A 167 4.05 27.70 5.95
C LEU A 167 3.39 28.12 4.64
N SER A 168 4.20 28.12 3.59
CA SER A 168 3.79 28.37 2.20
C SER A 168 4.42 27.32 1.29
N PHE A 169 3.92 27.24 0.06
CA PHE A 169 4.44 26.31 -0.93
C PHE A 169 5.35 27.05 -1.90
N LYS A 170 6.52 26.47 -2.16
CA LYS A 170 7.40 26.85 -3.26
C LYS A 170 7.29 25.75 -4.32
N VAL A 171 7.04 26.14 -5.56
CA VAL A 171 6.91 25.20 -6.68
C VAL A 171 8.06 25.43 -7.64
N LEU A 172 8.70 24.34 -8.05
CA LEU A 172 9.84 24.37 -8.97
C LEU A 172 9.52 23.54 -10.22
N GLU A 173 9.97 24.00 -11.38
CA GLU A 173 10.03 23.19 -12.61
C GLU A 173 11.51 23.04 -12.98
N ASN A 174 12.01 21.82 -13.04
CA ASN A 174 13.43 21.52 -13.31
C ASN A 174 14.39 22.29 -12.37
N GLY A 175 13.98 22.45 -11.10
CA GLY A 175 14.71 23.19 -10.07
C GLY A 175 14.63 24.73 -10.18
N ALA A 176 13.92 25.28 -11.17
CA ALA A 176 13.68 26.72 -11.29
C ALA A 176 12.38 27.11 -10.60
N ASP A 177 12.39 28.20 -9.82
CA ASP A 177 11.19 28.72 -9.15
C ASP A 177 10.20 29.29 -10.17
N ILE A 178 9.02 28.68 -10.25
CA ILE A 178 8.00 29.10 -11.22
C ILE A 178 7.42 30.47 -10.87
N GLY A 179 7.53 30.93 -9.63
CA GLY A 179 7.12 32.28 -9.23
C GLY A 179 7.94 33.38 -9.89
N GLU A 180 9.11 33.03 -10.43
CA GLU A 180 9.97 33.91 -11.23
C GLU A 180 9.68 33.80 -12.74
N ASN A 181 8.91 32.79 -13.17
CA ASN A 181 8.55 32.58 -14.57
C ASN A 181 7.16 33.16 -14.88
N VAL A 182 7.12 34.20 -15.73
CA VAL A 182 5.87 34.85 -16.13
C VAL A 182 5.00 34.02 -17.08
N GLU A 183 5.57 32.95 -17.66
CA GLU A 183 4.88 32.03 -18.57
C GLU A 183 4.22 30.86 -17.81
N SER A 184 4.53 30.71 -16.53
CA SER A 184 3.97 29.68 -15.66
C SER A 184 2.90 30.26 -14.74
N TYR A 185 1.95 29.41 -14.33
CA TYR A 185 0.96 29.72 -13.31
C TYR A 185 0.80 28.51 -12.39
N ALA A 186 0.60 28.73 -11.09
CA ALA A 186 0.27 27.66 -10.16
C ALA A 186 -0.74 28.12 -9.13
N THR A 187 -1.55 27.16 -8.68
CA THR A 187 -2.39 27.30 -7.51
C THR A 187 -2.36 26.00 -6.72
N VAL A 188 -2.39 26.10 -5.38
CA VAL A 188 -2.49 24.94 -4.50
C VAL A 188 -3.86 24.96 -3.85
N ILE A 189 -4.61 23.88 -4.02
CA ILE A 189 -6.00 23.75 -3.59
C ILE A 189 -6.04 22.72 -2.45
N PRO A 190 -6.45 23.10 -1.21
CA PRO A 190 -6.75 22.12 -0.19
C PRO A 190 -7.85 21.18 -0.67
N LYS A 191 -7.62 19.87 -0.58
CA LYS A 191 -8.56 18.85 -1.06
C LYS A 191 -8.72 17.80 0.03
N PRO A 192 -9.87 17.73 0.71
CA PRO A 192 -10.18 16.56 1.52
C PRO A 192 -10.38 15.35 0.62
N VAL A 193 -10.07 14.16 1.12
CA VAL A 193 -10.01 12.93 0.31
C VAL A 193 -10.70 11.75 0.97
N GLU A 194 -11.09 10.77 0.16
CA GLU A 194 -11.53 9.47 0.69
C GLU A 194 -10.38 8.76 1.41
N SER A 195 -10.71 8.06 2.49
CA SER A 195 -9.72 7.34 3.32
C SER A 195 -9.93 5.84 3.26
N TYR A 196 -8.88 5.10 2.94
CA TYR A 196 -8.89 3.64 2.96
C TYR A 196 -7.98 3.15 4.09
N VAL A 197 -8.56 2.55 5.11
CA VAL A 197 -7.84 2.05 6.30
C VAL A 197 -7.86 0.52 6.30
N THR A 198 -6.69 -0.10 6.33
CA THR A 198 -6.53 -1.53 6.51
C THR A 198 -5.95 -1.79 7.90
N LEU A 199 -6.71 -2.50 8.74
CA LEU A 199 -6.22 -3.02 10.02
C LEU A 199 -5.60 -4.39 9.76
N VAL A 200 -4.34 -4.59 10.13
CA VAL A 200 -3.61 -5.85 10.01
C VAL A 200 -3.33 -6.37 11.42
N ILE A 201 -4.06 -7.40 11.84
CA ILE A 201 -4.14 -7.82 13.24
C ILE A 201 -3.48 -9.18 13.42
N ASP A 202 -2.50 -9.23 14.30
CA ASP A 202 -1.85 -10.46 14.72
C ASP A 202 -2.78 -11.28 15.63
N VAL A 203 -3.11 -12.49 15.18
CA VAL A 203 -3.92 -13.47 15.91
C VAL A 203 -3.13 -14.74 16.22
N SER A 204 -1.79 -14.68 16.16
CA SER A 204 -0.93 -15.79 16.54
C SER A 204 -1.08 -16.17 18.02
N ASP A 205 -0.57 -17.35 18.39
CA ASP A 205 -0.64 -17.85 19.77
C ASP A 205 0.11 -16.95 20.77
N SER A 206 1.11 -16.17 20.33
CA SER A 206 1.79 -15.20 21.20
C SER A 206 0.88 -14.03 21.57
N ILE A 207 -0.10 -13.68 20.74
CA ILE A 207 -1.12 -12.68 21.06
C ILE A 207 -2.32 -13.33 21.75
N THR A 208 -3.00 -14.25 21.07
CA THR A 208 -4.28 -14.80 21.53
C THR A 208 -4.16 -15.71 22.77
N GLY A 209 -3.01 -16.36 22.93
CA GLY A 209 -2.75 -17.26 24.06
C GLY A 209 -2.11 -16.61 25.28
N SER A 210 -1.50 -15.42 25.13
CA SER A 210 -0.71 -14.77 26.20
C SER A 210 -1.21 -13.38 26.60
N GLN A 211 -1.99 -12.72 25.75
CA GLN A 211 -2.53 -11.38 26.00
C GLN A 211 -4.03 -11.43 26.30
N ASP A 212 -4.55 -10.31 26.82
CA ASP A 212 -6.00 -10.10 26.94
C ASP A 212 -6.57 -9.72 25.56
N PHE A 213 -6.70 -10.72 24.68
CA PHE A 213 -7.19 -10.53 23.31
C PHE A 213 -8.57 -9.84 23.26
N PRO A 214 -9.56 -10.19 24.12
CA PRO A 214 -10.81 -9.43 24.18
C PRO A 214 -10.60 -7.93 24.47
N ALA A 215 -9.74 -7.58 25.43
CA ALA A 215 -9.46 -6.18 25.73
C ALA A 215 -8.72 -5.46 24.59
N LEU A 216 -7.91 -6.17 23.81
CA LEU A 216 -7.26 -5.62 22.61
C LEU A 216 -8.31 -5.30 21.54
N VAL A 217 -9.24 -6.23 21.31
CA VAL A 217 -10.35 -6.03 20.38
C VAL A 217 -11.24 -4.85 20.81
N ASP A 218 -11.47 -4.65 22.10
CA ASP A 218 -12.18 -3.47 22.59
C ASP A 218 -11.47 -2.16 22.16
N GLN A 219 -10.14 -2.12 22.14
CA GLN A 219 -9.39 -0.94 21.65
C GLN A 219 -9.51 -0.76 20.14
N LEU A 220 -9.49 -1.83 19.36
CA LEU A 220 -9.71 -1.78 17.92
C LEU A 220 -11.11 -1.23 17.59
N ARG A 221 -12.14 -1.64 18.33
CA ARG A 221 -13.50 -1.13 18.19
C ARG A 221 -13.64 0.34 18.58
N LEU A 222 -12.93 0.77 19.62
CA LEU A 222 -12.84 2.19 19.98
C LEU A 222 -12.12 3.02 18.91
N LEU A 223 -11.10 2.46 18.26
CA LEU A 223 -10.45 3.07 17.10
C LEU A 223 -11.44 3.20 15.95
N LEU A 224 -12.20 2.15 15.59
CA LEU A 224 -13.22 2.20 14.53
C LEU A 224 -14.28 3.29 14.79
N THR A 225 -14.73 3.43 16.04
CA THR A 225 -15.70 4.46 16.42
C THR A 225 -15.15 5.86 16.16
N GLN A 226 -13.85 6.09 16.38
CA GLN A 226 -13.19 7.38 16.14
C GLN A 226 -12.88 7.62 14.66
N LEU A 227 -12.77 6.56 13.85
CA LEU A 227 -12.62 6.66 12.40
C LEU A 227 -13.94 6.89 11.67
N THR A 228 -15.08 6.73 12.35
CA THR A 228 -16.39 6.98 11.75
C THR A 228 -16.46 8.45 11.31
N PRO A 229 -16.69 8.73 10.01
CA PRO A 229 -16.76 10.09 9.52
C PRO A 229 -17.82 10.93 10.24
N GLU A 230 -17.52 12.20 10.50
CA GLU A 230 -18.55 13.16 10.89
C GLU A 230 -19.55 13.38 9.74
N ASP A 231 -20.77 13.81 10.06
CA ASP A 231 -21.80 14.10 9.05
C ASP A 231 -21.29 15.09 7.99
N GLY A 232 -21.19 14.65 6.73
CA GLY A 232 -20.68 15.45 5.63
C GLY A 232 -19.15 15.57 5.57
N GLY A 233 -18.43 14.82 6.41
CA GLY A 233 -17.00 14.60 6.30
C GLY A 233 -16.64 13.67 5.11
N PRO A 234 -15.34 13.51 4.81
CA PRO A 234 -14.89 12.61 3.75
C PRO A 234 -15.22 11.16 4.09
N GLU A 235 -15.51 10.35 3.07
CA GLU A 235 -15.80 8.94 3.28
C GLU A 235 -14.57 8.18 3.80
N VAL A 236 -14.81 7.26 4.73
CA VAL A 236 -13.80 6.37 5.29
C VAL A 236 -14.25 4.93 5.06
N TYR A 237 -13.33 4.13 4.58
CA TYR A 237 -13.51 2.73 4.27
C TYR A 237 -12.54 1.92 5.13
N VAL A 238 -13.03 0.82 5.70
CA VAL A 238 -12.20 -0.02 6.56
C VAL A 238 -12.21 -1.46 6.07
N SER A 239 -11.04 -2.07 6.04
CA SER A 239 -10.85 -3.52 5.89
C SER A 239 -10.07 -4.07 7.09
N VAL A 240 -10.25 -5.36 7.35
CA VAL A 240 -9.53 -6.08 8.41
C VAL A 240 -8.87 -7.31 7.81
N TYR A 241 -7.57 -7.39 7.97
CA TYR A 241 -6.74 -8.56 7.70
C TYR A 241 -6.25 -9.12 9.02
N VAL A 242 -6.16 -10.44 9.07
CA VAL A 242 -5.65 -11.17 10.22
C VAL A 242 -4.50 -12.05 9.79
N PHE A 243 -3.52 -12.22 10.66
CA PHE A 243 -2.38 -13.05 10.34
C PHE A 243 -1.87 -13.83 11.54
N GLY A 244 -1.27 -14.97 11.21
CA GLY A 244 -0.63 -15.91 12.10
C GLY A 244 0.44 -16.57 11.28
N ARG A 245 0.30 -17.86 10.98
CA ARG A 245 1.19 -18.50 9.99
C ARG A 245 0.85 -18.06 8.56
N ASP A 246 -0.43 -17.81 8.31
CA ASP A 246 -0.96 -17.43 7.00
C ASP A 246 -1.64 -16.05 7.15
N VAL A 247 -1.65 -15.23 6.10
CA VAL A 247 -2.34 -13.93 6.06
C VAL A 247 -3.70 -14.10 5.36
N ALA A 248 -4.76 -13.54 5.94
CA ALA A 248 -6.10 -13.67 5.39
C ALA A 248 -6.95 -12.41 5.54
N GLU A 249 -7.80 -12.15 4.56
CA GLU A 249 -8.84 -11.12 4.67
C GLU A 249 -9.95 -11.62 5.60
N TYR A 250 -10.21 -10.86 6.68
CA TYR A 250 -11.27 -11.15 7.63
C TYR A 250 -12.53 -10.35 7.31
N VAL A 251 -12.35 -9.07 6.99
CA VAL A 251 -13.42 -8.17 6.55
C VAL A 251 -12.92 -7.40 5.32
N PRO A 252 -13.58 -7.51 4.16
CA PRO A 252 -13.23 -6.71 2.99
C PRO A 252 -13.49 -5.22 3.25
N PHE A 253 -13.00 -4.35 2.36
CA PHE A 253 -13.30 -2.91 2.46
C PHE A 253 -14.81 -2.66 2.46
N THR A 254 -15.29 -1.93 3.46
CA THR A 254 -16.69 -1.53 3.59
C THR A 254 -16.82 -0.13 4.21
N ARG A 255 -17.96 0.53 3.97
CA ARG A 255 -18.41 1.73 4.71
C ARG A 255 -19.29 1.38 5.90
N ASP A 256 -19.73 0.12 6.04
CA ASP A 256 -20.52 -0.34 7.18
C ASP A 256 -19.62 -0.70 8.36
N PHE A 257 -19.32 0.32 9.16
CA PHE A 257 -18.61 0.17 10.43
C PHE A 257 -19.32 -0.79 11.40
N GLY A 258 -20.64 -0.98 11.28
CA GLY A 258 -21.39 -1.94 12.08
C GLY A 258 -21.05 -3.39 11.74
N THR A 259 -20.82 -3.69 10.46
CA THR A 259 -20.32 -5.00 10.00
C THR A 259 -18.91 -5.26 10.53
N VAL A 260 -18.02 -4.27 10.45
CA VAL A 260 -16.65 -4.41 10.99
C VAL A 260 -16.67 -4.60 12.53
N ASP A 261 -17.45 -3.78 13.25
CA ASP A 261 -17.59 -3.88 14.71
C ASP A 261 -18.13 -5.26 15.13
N SER A 262 -19.15 -5.77 14.42
CA SER A 262 -19.74 -7.08 14.69
C SER A 262 -18.76 -8.22 14.44
N ALA A 263 -17.94 -8.13 13.40
CA ALA A 263 -16.89 -9.11 13.12
C ALA A 263 -15.82 -9.11 14.22
N LEU A 264 -15.35 -7.93 14.63
CA LEU A 264 -14.40 -7.81 15.74
C LEU A 264 -14.99 -8.33 17.05
N ASP A 265 -16.23 -7.96 17.41
CA ASP A 265 -16.91 -8.47 18.61
C ASP A 265 -17.00 -10.01 18.61
N ALA A 266 -17.31 -10.61 17.46
CA ALA A 266 -17.32 -12.06 17.31
C ALA A 266 -15.94 -12.69 17.57
N ALA A 267 -14.86 -12.08 17.06
CA ALA A 267 -13.49 -12.53 17.33
C ALA A 267 -13.10 -12.41 18.81
N ALA A 268 -13.57 -11.37 19.52
CA ALA A 268 -13.36 -11.22 20.96
C ALA A 268 -14.07 -12.33 21.76
N VAL A 269 -15.29 -12.70 21.35
CA VAL A 269 -16.10 -13.73 22.00
C VAL A 269 -15.51 -15.13 21.79
N ASP A 270 -15.10 -15.45 20.56
CA ASP A 270 -14.44 -16.70 20.20
C ASP A 270 -13.36 -16.44 19.14
N PRO A 271 -12.06 -16.44 19.51
CA PRO A 271 -10.98 -16.22 18.56
C PRO A 271 -10.71 -17.45 17.67
N THR A 272 -11.28 -18.62 17.96
CA THR A 272 -10.96 -19.86 17.23
C THR A 272 -11.15 -19.72 15.71
N PRO A 273 -12.27 -19.18 15.19
CA PRO A 273 -12.46 -19.06 13.74
C PRO A 273 -11.43 -18.15 13.08
N VAL A 274 -11.07 -17.03 13.71
CA VAL A 274 -10.12 -16.06 13.14
C VAL A 274 -8.68 -16.60 13.20
N VAL A 275 -8.32 -17.33 14.26
CA VAL A 275 -7.03 -18.03 14.38
C VAL A 275 -6.90 -19.14 13.34
N MET A 276 -7.97 -19.89 13.09
CA MET A 276 -7.99 -20.93 12.05
C MET A 276 -7.84 -20.33 10.65
N LEU A 277 -8.51 -19.20 10.39
CA LEU A 277 -8.40 -18.46 9.13
C LEU A 277 -6.95 -18.01 8.87
N ALA A 278 -6.23 -17.61 9.92
CA ALA A 278 -4.83 -17.19 9.90
C ALA A 278 -3.79 -18.32 10.05
N GLY A 279 -4.16 -19.56 9.70
CA GLY A 279 -3.21 -20.68 9.69
C GLY A 279 -3.02 -21.42 11.02
N ASN A 280 -4.01 -21.39 11.92
CA ASN A 280 -4.05 -22.10 13.21
C ASN A 280 -3.14 -21.53 14.31
N GLY A 281 -2.79 -20.24 14.27
CA GLY A 281 -2.04 -19.53 15.34
C GLY A 281 -0.57 -19.95 15.54
N ASN A 282 -0.12 -21.03 14.90
CA ASN A 282 1.23 -21.59 15.04
C ASN A 282 2.21 -20.92 14.07
N GLY A 283 2.67 -19.74 14.44
CA GLY A 283 3.58 -18.93 13.64
C GLY A 283 3.06 -17.51 13.49
N THR A 284 3.94 -16.64 12.98
CA THR A 284 3.72 -15.21 12.80
C THR A 284 4.45 -14.81 11.53
N ASP A 285 3.71 -14.56 10.46
CA ASP A 285 4.19 -14.10 9.15
C ASP A 285 3.95 -12.60 9.03
N LEU A 286 4.67 -11.85 9.85
CA LEU A 286 4.49 -10.42 10.02
C LEU A 286 4.85 -9.68 8.74
N PHE A 287 5.94 -10.08 8.07
CA PHE A 287 6.41 -9.37 6.90
C PHE A 287 5.50 -9.54 5.69
N ASP A 288 4.95 -10.74 5.46
CA ASP A 288 3.93 -10.95 4.43
C ASP A 288 2.63 -10.21 4.78
N ALA A 289 2.26 -10.13 6.07
CA ALA A 289 1.08 -9.39 6.51
C ALA A 289 1.21 -7.88 6.22
N VAL A 290 2.39 -7.30 6.43
CA VAL A 290 2.70 -5.90 6.11
C VAL A 290 2.63 -5.67 4.60
N GLU A 291 3.28 -6.52 3.81
CA GLU A 291 3.27 -6.44 2.34
C GLU A 291 1.84 -6.56 1.79
N THR A 292 1.08 -7.54 2.28
CA THR A 292 -0.33 -7.73 1.93
C THR A 292 -1.15 -6.51 2.31
N GLY A 293 -1.04 -5.99 3.53
CA GLY A 293 -1.74 -4.78 3.95
C GLY A 293 -1.49 -3.61 2.99
N ILE A 294 -0.22 -3.34 2.68
CA ILE A 294 0.16 -2.27 1.74
C ILE A 294 -0.44 -2.48 0.35
N LYS A 295 -0.30 -3.69 -0.22
CA LYS A 295 -0.81 -4.00 -1.56
C LYS A 295 -2.33 -3.93 -1.63
N ARG A 296 -3.03 -4.39 -0.60
CA ARG A 296 -4.51 -4.41 -0.57
C ARG A 296 -5.09 -3.01 -0.37
N THR A 297 -4.45 -2.15 0.42
CA THR A 297 -4.80 -0.73 0.50
C THR A 297 -4.47 0.01 -0.80
N GLN A 298 -3.33 -0.27 -1.44
CA GLN A 298 -3.00 0.34 -2.74
C GLN A 298 -4.00 -0.07 -3.82
N ARG A 299 -4.29 -1.38 -3.93
CA ARG A 299 -5.26 -1.95 -4.86
C ARG A 299 -6.58 -1.20 -4.85
N ILE A 300 -7.20 -1.00 -3.68
CA ILE A 300 -8.53 -0.40 -3.63
C ILE A 300 -8.51 1.07 -4.07
N ARG A 301 -7.42 1.77 -3.80
CA ARG A 301 -7.21 3.16 -4.24
C ARG A 301 -7.06 3.25 -5.76
N ASP A 302 -6.28 2.35 -6.37
CA ASP A 302 -6.11 2.33 -7.83
C ASP A 302 -7.44 1.96 -8.52
N LEU A 303 -8.18 0.99 -7.99
CA LEU A 303 -9.51 0.67 -8.50
C LEU A 303 -10.46 1.87 -8.41
N ARG A 304 -10.40 2.64 -7.31
CA ARG A 304 -11.21 3.87 -7.16
C ARG A 304 -10.81 4.93 -8.17
N GLU A 305 -9.51 5.12 -8.40
CA GLU A 305 -8.98 6.04 -9.40
C GLU A 305 -9.46 5.66 -10.81
N ILE A 306 -9.35 4.39 -11.19
CA ILE A 306 -9.79 3.91 -12.50
C ILE A 306 -11.29 4.13 -12.69
N ALA A 307 -12.10 3.77 -11.68
CA ALA A 307 -13.56 3.88 -11.72
C ALA A 307 -14.06 5.34 -11.80
N THR A 308 -13.28 6.28 -11.26
CA THR A 308 -13.64 7.70 -11.19
C THR A 308 -12.88 8.57 -12.19
N ASP A 309 -12.00 7.97 -12.98
CA ASP A 309 -11.11 8.68 -13.92
C ASP A 309 -10.25 9.75 -13.24
N GLY A 310 -9.70 9.40 -12.07
CA GLY A 310 -9.01 10.34 -11.19
C GLY A 310 -9.92 11.41 -10.57
N GLY A 311 -11.24 11.37 -10.80
CA GLY A 311 -12.18 12.34 -10.26
C GLY A 311 -12.24 12.37 -8.72
N VAL A 312 -11.85 11.27 -8.08
CA VAL A 312 -11.70 11.14 -6.64
C VAL A 312 -10.22 11.03 -6.26
N LEU A 313 -9.82 11.84 -5.28
CA LEU A 313 -8.52 11.72 -4.62
C LEU A 313 -8.70 10.84 -3.37
N SER A 314 -7.70 10.00 -3.08
CA SER A 314 -7.74 9.07 -1.96
C SER A 314 -6.41 9.01 -1.20
N THR A 315 -6.50 8.69 0.10
CA THR A 315 -5.34 8.32 0.93
C THR A 315 -5.52 6.92 1.50
N GLY A 316 -4.42 6.19 1.64
CA GLY A 316 -4.39 4.88 2.27
C GLY A 316 -3.69 4.89 3.62
N THR A 317 -4.10 4.01 4.53
CA THR A 317 -3.43 3.77 5.82
C THR A 317 -3.47 2.29 6.17
N VAL A 318 -2.31 1.74 6.51
CA VAL A 318 -2.15 0.40 7.06
C VAL A 318 -1.79 0.54 8.53
N VAL A 319 -2.56 -0.07 9.42
CA VAL A 319 -2.28 -0.13 10.87
C VAL A 319 -1.98 -1.57 11.24
N VAL A 320 -0.75 -1.86 11.63
CA VAL A 320 -0.26 -3.20 11.94
C VAL A 320 -0.19 -3.38 13.45
N VAL A 321 -0.95 -4.33 13.99
CA VAL A 321 -1.08 -4.60 15.43
C VAL A 321 -0.47 -5.96 15.73
N THR A 322 0.65 -6.01 16.44
CA THR A 322 1.45 -7.25 16.63
C THR A 322 2.41 -7.13 17.80
N ASP A 323 3.07 -8.22 18.20
CA ASP A 323 4.24 -8.19 19.08
C ASP A 323 5.56 -7.87 18.34
N GLY A 324 5.51 -7.74 17.01
CA GLY A 324 6.65 -7.36 16.18
C GLY A 324 7.56 -8.53 15.81
N LYS A 325 7.26 -9.74 16.27
CA LYS A 325 8.12 -10.89 16.04
C LYS A 325 7.68 -11.70 14.84
N ASP A 326 8.46 -11.64 13.76
CA ASP A 326 8.32 -12.57 12.65
C ASP A 326 8.92 -13.95 13.00
N THR A 327 8.22 -15.03 12.64
CA THR A 327 8.69 -16.42 12.79
C THR A 327 8.59 -17.24 11.50
N SER A 328 8.17 -16.63 10.38
CA SER A 328 8.09 -17.29 9.07
C SER A 328 9.48 -17.44 8.43
N ASN A 329 10.47 -16.69 8.91
CA ASN A 329 11.79 -16.50 8.27
C ASN A 329 11.70 -15.67 6.98
N GLY A 330 10.60 -14.93 6.80
CA GLY A 330 10.49 -13.94 5.75
C GLY A 330 11.52 -12.81 5.92
N MET A 331 11.62 -11.97 4.91
CA MET A 331 12.39 -10.72 5.00
C MET A 331 11.44 -9.56 4.72
N LEU A 332 11.48 -8.53 5.57
CA LEU A 332 10.74 -7.30 5.31
C LEU A 332 11.22 -6.65 4.00
N ASP A 333 10.31 -6.42 3.07
CA ASP A 333 10.59 -5.57 1.91
C ASP A 333 10.56 -4.10 2.33
N THR A 334 11.70 -3.60 2.79
CA THR A 334 11.84 -2.19 3.18
C THR A 334 11.64 -1.24 2.00
N ASN A 335 11.89 -1.66 0.76
CA ASN A 335 11.65 -0.80 -0.40
C ASN A 335 10.15 -0.57 -0.60
N LEU A 336 9.32 -1.58 -0.37
CA LEU A 336 7.86 -1.45 -0.43
C LEU A 336 7.36 -0.47 0.64
N VAL A 337 7.82 -0.62 1.89
CA VAL A 337 7.47 0.27 3.00
C VAL A 337 7.95 1.70 2.72
N GLU A 338 9.16 1.89 2.20
CA GLU A 338 9.70 3.22 1.89
C GLU A 338 8.96 3.90 0.73
N LYS A 339 8.55 3.15 -0.30
CA LYS A 339 7.99 3.72 -1.54
C LYS A 339 6.49 3.81 -1.59
N THR A 340 5.75 3.07 -0.76
CA THR A 340 4.29 3.12 -0.80
C THR A 340 3.76 4.53 -0.51
N THR A 341 2.72 4.94 -1.23
CA THR A 341 1.99 6.20 -0.97
C THR A 341 1.00 6.07 0.19
N ASN A 342 0.74 4.84 0.65
CA ASN A 342 -0.04 4.57 1.86
C ASN A 342 0.75 4.98 3.10
N ASN A 343 0.04 5.39 4.15
CA ASN A 343 0.61 5.48 5.49
C ASN A 343 0.81 4.08 6.05
N VAL A 344 1.92 3.83 6.74
CA VAL A 344 2.17 2.56 7.45
C VAL A 344 2.49 2.88 8.90
N ILE A 345 1.60 2.44 9.79
CA ILE A 345 1.68 2.61 11.24
C ILE A 345 1.79 1.24 11.88
N SER A 346 2.68 1.09 12.87
CA SER A 346 2.79 -0.13 13.67
C SER A 346 2.44 0.13 15.13
N ILE A 347 1.81 -0.83 15.78
CA ILE A 347 1.60 -0.85 17.22
C ILE A 347 2.08 -2.18 17.80
N GLY A 348 3.11 -2.06 18.63
CA GLY A 348 3.68 -3.14 19.43
C GLY A 348 2.84 -3.41 20.66
N ILE A 349 2.27 -4.60 20.73
CA ILE A 349 1.53 -5.12 21.88
C ILE A 349 2.27 -6.33 22.45
N SER A 350 2.24 -6.52 23.77
CA SER A 350 2.94 -7.55 24.57
C SER A 350 4.13 -7.04 25.38
N ASN A 351 4.53 -7.84 26.36
CA ASN A 351 5.72 -7.59 27.17
C ASN A 351 7.05 -8.00 26.50
N ALA A 352 7.02 -8.50 25.26
CA ALA A 352 8.18 -9.03 24.55
C ALA A 352 8.25 -8.49 23.11
N ILE A 353 8.10 -7.17 22.98
CA ILE A 353 8.05 -6.49 21.67
C ILE A 353 9.42 -6.46 21.00
N ASP A 354 9.45 -6.77 19.68
CA ASP A 354 10.58 -6.44 18.81
C ASP A 354 10.41 -5.02 18.22
N ASP A 355 10.96 -4.04 18.92
CA ASP A 355 10.86 -2.62 18.57
C ASP A 355 11.59 -2.29 17.24
N ALA A 356 12.68 -3.01 16.92
CA ALA A 356 13.49 -2.69 15.75
C ALA A 356 12.75 -3.00 14.43
N ASP A 357 12.02 -4.11 14.38
CA ASP A 357 11.18 -4.45 13.23
C ASP A 357 9.95 -3.53 13.14
N LEU A 358 9.32 -3.18 14.28
CA LEU A 358 8.17 -2.29 14.29
C LEU A 358 8.50 -0.87 13.85
N GLN A 359 9.65 -0.33 14.21
CA GLN A 359 10.12 0.98 13.73
C GLN A 359 10.39 0.97 12.22
N ARG A 360 10.90 -0.14 11.68
CA ARG A 360 11.10 -0.31 10.24
C ARG A 360 9.79 -0.44 9.47
N ILE A 361 8.78 -1.07 10.06
CA ILE A 361 7.44 -1.23 9.47
C ILE A 361 6.67 0.09 9.56
N GLY A 362 6.60 0.68 10.75
CA GLY A 362 5.82 1.87 11.10
C GLY A 362 6.48 3.17 10.64
N ARG A 363 6.78 3.29 9.34
CA ARG A 363 7.42 4.47 8.73
C ARG A 363 6.75 5.78 9.12
N ASP A 364 5.41 5.79 9.19
CA ASP A 364 4.60 6.97 9.51
C ASP A 364 4.11 6.99 10.98
N GLY A 365 4.74 6.17 11.82
CA GLY A 365 4.50 6.08 13.26
C GLY A 365 4.63 4.65 13.77
N SER A 366 5.45 4.47 14.81
CA SER A 366 5.55 3.22 15.56
C SER A 366 5.22 3.49 17.01
N PHE A 367 4.27 2.72 17.55
CA PHE A 367 3.73 2.92 18.89
C PHE A 367 4.00 1.69 19.72
N LEU A 368 4.50 1.86 20.94
CA LEU A 368 4.71 0.76 21.88
C LEU A 368 3.68 0.84 22.99
N ALA A 369 2.94 -0.25 23.17
CA ALA A 369 1.96 -0.39 24.24
C ALA A 369 2.08 -1.79 24.88
N PRO A 370 3.19 -2.07 25.58
CA PRO A 370 3.46 -3.40 26.13
C PRO A 370 2.45 -3.90 27.15
N THR A 371 1.66 -3.03 27.77
CA THR A 371 0.64 -3.44 28.75
C THR A 371 -0.77 -2.97 28.39
N ALA A 372 -1.78 -3.74 28.80
CA ALA A 372 -3.19 -3.40 28.57
C ALA A 372 -3.61 -2.04 29.16
N ALA A 373 -2.88 -1.52 30.15
CA ALA A 373 -3.13 -0.20 30.71
C ALA A 373 -2.71 0.95 29.78
N GLU A 374 -1.78 0.69 28.84
CA GLU A 374 -1.26 1.67 27.89
C GLU A 374 -2.03 1.67 26.57
N TRP A 375 -2.69 0.55 26.22
CA TRP A 375 -3.42 0.43 24.96
C TRP A 375 -4.41 1.58 24.71
N PRO A 376 -5.22 2.05 25.68
CA PRO A 376 -6.15 3.15 25.42
C PRO A 376 -5.48 4.43 24.93
N ALA A 377 -4.30 4.77 25.44
CA ALA A 377 -3.57 5.96 25.02
C ALA A 377 -2.98 5.77 23.62
N ALA A 378 -2.34 4.63 23.35
CA ALA A 378 -1.74 4.33 22.06
C ALA A 378 -2.79 4.27 20.93
N PHE A 379 -3.90 3.56 21.15
CA PHE A 379 -4.98 3.46 20.17
C PHE A 379 -5.71 4.80 19.96
N ALA A 380 -5.87 5.63 21.00
CA ALA A 380 -6.44 6.97 20.84
C ALA A 380 -5.53 7.89 19.99
N GLU A 381 -4.21 7.84 20.18
CA GLU A 381 -3.27 8.63 19.38
C GLU A 381 -3.26 8.17 17.91
N ILE A 382 -3.31 6.86 17.67
CA ILE A 382 -3.43 6.30 16.32
C ILE A 382 -4.74 6.75 15.68
N ALA A 383 -5.86 6.65 16.41
CA ALA A 383 -7.16 7.06 15.90
C ALA A 383 -7.19 8.55 15.51
N GLU A 384 -6.67 9.43 16.35
CA GLU A 384 -6.53 10.87 16.05
C GLU A 384 -5.69 11.10 14.78
N ARG A 385 -4.56 10.39 14.67
CA ARG A 385 -3.67 10.51 13.52
C ARG A 385 -4.33 10.05 12.22
N VAL A 386 -4.95 8.88 12.22
CA VAL A 386 -5.60 8.31 11.04
C VAL A 386 -6.83 9.13 10.64
N ALA A 387 -7.61 9.63 11.61
CA ALA A 387 -8.75 10.51 11.34
C ALA A 387 -8.34 11.88 10.75
N ALA A 388 -7.10 12.33 10.97
CA ALA A 388 -6.60 13.58 10.41
C ALA A 388 -6.11 13.46 8.96
N TYR A 389 -5.67 12.28 8.52
CA TYR A 389 -5.10 12.06 7.18
C TYR A 389 -5.99 12.48 5.99
N PRO A 390 -7.32 12.33 6.03
CA PRO A 390 -8.19 12.78 4.95
C PRO A 390 -8.19 14.29 4.72
N SER A 391 -7.70 15.08 5.69
CA SER A 391 -7.84 16.55 5.71
C SER A 391 -6.53 17.31 5.47
N ARG A 392 -5.39 16.61 5.38
CA ARG A 392 -4.04 17.22 5.26
C ARG A 392 -3.50 17.35 3.84
N SER A 393 -4.35 17.05 2.86
CA SER A 393 -3.96 16.91 1.46
C SER A 393 -4.26 18.16 0.64
N TYR A 394 -3.49 18.31 -0.42
CA TYR A 394 -3.47 19.43 -1.33
C TYR A 394 -3.28 18.92 -2.75
N LEU A 395 -3.86 19.66 -3.70
CA LEU A 395 -3.63 19.46 -5.11
C LEU A 395 -2.94 20.71 -5.67
N LEU A 396 -1.72 20.53 -6.19
CA LEU A 396 -1.10 21.54 -7.04
C LEU A 396 -1.77 21.46 -8.41
N ALA A 397 -2.24 22.58 -8.94
CA ALA A 397 -2.59 22.73 -10.33
C ALA A 397 -1.64 23.76 -10.97
N TYR A 398 -0.96 23.34 -12.03
CA TYR A 398 0.22 24.01 -12.57
C TYR A 398 0.17 24.11 -14.10
N CYS A 399 0.53 25.27 -14.62
CA CYS A 399 0.73 25.54 -16.04
C CYS A 399 2.22 25.50 -16.36
N SER A 400 2.61 24.48 -17.12
CA SER A 400 3.99 24.30 -17.56
C SER A 400 4.35 25.25 -18.69
N SER A 401 5.60 25.72 -18.65
CA SER A 401 6.21 26.44 -19.77
C SER A 401 6.95 25.50 -20.74
N ALA A 402 7.14 24.24 -20.34
CA ALA A 402 7.81 23.24 -21.15
C ALA A 402 6.96 22.83 -22.35
N THR A 403 7.62 22.64 -23.48
CA THR A 403 6.99 22.22 -24.75
C THR A 403 7.46 20.87 -25.24
N GLU A 404 8.49 20.29 -24.62
CA GLU A 404 9.10 19.01 -25.02
C GLU A 404 9.80 18.31 -23.84
N GLY A 405 9.95 16.99 -23.96
CA GLY A 405 10.68 16.13 -23.01
C GLY A 405 9.92 15.79 -21.73
N ASP A 406 10.67 15.38 -20.70
CA ASP A 406 10.14 14.92 -19.41
C ASP A 406 10.50 15.89 -18.26
N PRO A 407 9.89 17.09 -18.15
CA PRO A 407 10.15 17.98 -17.02
C PRO A 407 9.76 17.37 -15.68
N GLU A 408 10.40 17.88 -14.64
CA GLU A 408 10.15 17.50 -13.27
C GLU A 408 9.55 18.69 -12.51
N VAL A 409 8.35 18.51 -11.95
CA VAL A 409 7.70 19.50 -11.08
C VAL A 409 7.86 19.08 -9.62
N GLU A 410 8.24 20.03 -8.79
CA GLU A 410 8.56 19.81 -7.39
C GLU A 410 7.79 20.80 -6.50
N VAL A 411 7.24 20.31 -5.39
CA VAL A 411 6.59 21.11 -4.36
C VAL A 411 7.36 21.00 -3.06
N GLU A 412 7.84 22.14 -2.55
CA GLU A 412 8.47 22.29 -1.25
C GLU A 412 7.57 23.06 -0.28
N ALA A 413 7.55 22.64 0.99
CA ALA A 413 7.04 23.46 2.08
C ALA A 413 8.14 24.40 2.59
N VAL A 414 7.86 25.70 2.64
CA VAL A 414 8.77 26.72 3.16
C VAL A 414 8.10 27.58 4.23
N GLY A 415 8.81 27.86 5.31
CA GLY A 415 8.30 28.67 6.41
C GLY A 415 9.34 28.92 7.49
N PRO A 416 9.00 29.72 8.51
CA PRO A 416 9.87 29.99 9.64
C PRO A 416 10.12 28.72 10.46
N GLY A 417 11.36 28.49 10.89
CA GLY A 417 11.68 27.39 11.80
C GLY A 417 11.75 25.99 11.17
N ILE A 418 11.50 25.85 9.86
CA ILE A 418 11.72 24.57 9.16
C ILE A 418 13.21 24.37 8.88
N HIS A 419 13.74 23.22 9.28
CA HIS A 419 15.14 22.85 9.06
C HIS A 419 15.32 21.73 8.03
N THR A 420 14.35 20.81 7.95
CA THR A 420 14.33 19.73 6.96
C THR A 420 13.34 20.08 5.86
N ARG A 421 13.76 19.99 4.60
CA ARG A 421 12.89 20.16 3.44
C ARG A 421 12.89 18.87 2.65
N GLN A 422 11.79 18.16 2.72
CA GLN A 422 11.48 17.12 1.76
C GLN A 422 10.41 17.66 0.81
N SER A 423 10.46 17.23 -0.43
CA SER A 423 9.60 17.69 -1.49
C SER A 423 8.85 16.53 -2.12
N ALA A 424 7.67 16.82 -2.64
CA ALA A 424 7.00 15.92 -3.56
C ALA A 424 7.44 16.28 -4.97
N VAL A 425 7.95 15.28 -5.67
CA VAL A 425 8.55 15.41 -7.00
C VAL A 425 7.78 14.51 -7.94
N CYS A 426 7.44 15.03 -9.11
CA CYS A 426 6.75 14.27 -10.11
C CYS A 426 7.21 14.66 -11.52
N LYS A 427 7.23 13.69 -12.43
CA LYS A 427 7.60 13.86 -13.83
C LYS A 427 6.36 13.81 -14.71
N PHE A 428 6.35 14.65 -15.73
CA PHE A 428 5.29 14.68 -16.75
C PHE A 428 5.92 14.76 -18.13
N ASP A 429 5.18 14.35 -19.16
CA ASP A 429 5.62 14.33 -20.54
C ASP A 429 5.05 15.56 -21.27
N ALA A 430 5.92 16.54 -21.53
CA ALA A 430 5.54 17.80 -22.17
C ALA A 430 5.30 17.65 -23.68
N ASP A 431 5.83 16.59 -24.31
CA ASP A 431 5.57 16.29 -25.73
C ASP A 431 4.09 15.93 -25.96
N ARG A 432 3.34 15.61 -24.90
CA ARG A 432 1.90 15.30 -24.96
C ARG A 432 0.99 16.52 -24.92
N PHE A 433 1.48 17.73 -24.73
CA PHE A 433 0.63 18.91 -24.75
C PHE A 433 0.14 19.25 -26.17
N GLY A 434 -1.02 19.89 -26.25
CA GLY A 434 -1.58 20.35 -27.50
C GLY A 434 -0.82 21.57 -28.04
N THR A 435 -0.71 21.65 -29.37
CA THR A 435 -0.02 22.78 -30.05
C THR A 435 -0.98 23.90 -30.48
N ASP A 436 -2.28 23.78 -30.19
CA ASP A 436 -3.27 24.79 -30.53
C ASP A 436 -3.18 26.00 -29.60
N ALA A 437 -2.97 27.18 -30.17
CA ALA A 437 -2.89 28.44 -29.43
C ALA A 437 -4.19 28.82 -28.70
N ALA A 438 -5.32 28.18 -29.00
CA ALA A 438 -6.56 28.33 -28.24
C ALA A 438 -6.55 27.60 -26.89
N MET A 439 -5.62 26.66 -26.69
CA MET A 439 -5.47 25.90 -25.45
C MET A 439 -4.65 26.71 -24.44
N VAL A 440 -5.33 27.53 -23.65
CA VAL A 440 -4.71 28.36 -22.63
C VAL A 440 -4.73 27.63 -21.29
N CYS A 441 -3.55 27.48 -20.68
CA CYS A 441 -3.46 27.11 -19.26
C CYS A 441 -3.41 28.39 -18.43
N ASP A 442 -4.42 28.61 -17.59
CA ASP A 442 -4.51 29.75 -16.70
C ASP A 442 -5.32 29.43 -15.43
N ALA A 443 -5.50 30.45 -14.58
CA ALA A 443 -6.32 30.34 -13.37
C ALA A 443 -7.79 29.95 -13.66
N LEU A 444 -8.33 30.34 -14.82
CA LEU A 444 -9.72 30.09 -15.17
C LEU A 444 -9.94 28.62 -15.53
N LEU A 445 -8.98 27.98 -16.22
CA LEU A 445 -8.99 26.55 -16.50
C LEU A 445 -9.23 25.76 -15.20
N PHE A 446 -8.38 25.95 -14.19
CA PHE A 446 -8.50 25.23 -12.92
C PHE A 446 -9.73 25.61 -12.10
N ALA A 447 -10.24 26.85 -12.24
CA ALA A 447 -11.43 27.29 -11.53
C ALA A 447 -12.74 26.76 -12.15
N THR A 448 -12.73 26.38 -13.43
CA THR A 448 -13.96 26.04 -14.18
C THR A 448 -14.00 24.61 -14.68
N GLU A 449 -12.91 23.86 -14.62
CA GLU A 449 -12.84 22.45 -15.06
C GLU A 449 -14.02 21.63 -14.52
N CYS A 450 -14.24 21.67 -13.20
CA CYS A 450 -15.30 20.90 -12.56
C CYS A 450 -16.72 21.46 -12.75
N SER A 451 -16.88 22.57 -13.46
CA SER A 451 -18.22 23.04 -13.87
C SER A 451 -18.68 22.39 -15.17
N ALA A 452 -17.78 21.72 -15.89
CA ALA A 452 -18.04 21.12 -17.19
C ALA A 452 -18.14 19.58 -17.15
N ALA A 453 -17.88 18.96 -16.00
CA ALA A 453 -17.87 17.52 -15.81
C ALA A 453 -18.49 17.14 -14.47
N ASP A 454 -19.23 16.03 -14.45
CA ASP A 454 -19.82 15.43 -13.24
C ASP A 454 -18.78 14.62 -12.42
N CYS A 455 -17.70 14.20 -13.07
CA CYS A 455 -16.62 13.36 -12.53
C CYS A 455 -15.32 13.60 -13.34
N SER A 456 -14.24 12.85 -13.09
CA SER A 456 -12.92 13.02 -13.76
C SER A 456 -12.23 14.37 -13.45
N GLY A 457 -11.18 14.69 -14.19
CA GLY A 457 -10.54 15.99 -14.25
C GLY A 457 -9.17 16.04 -13.57
N LEU A 458 -8.34 16.93 -14.11
CA LEU A 458 -7.04 17.30 -13.56
C LEU A 458 -7.15 17.79 -12.12
N THR A 459 -8.24 18.50 -11.79
CA THR A 459 -8.52 19.03 -10.46
C THR A 459 -9.43 18.16 -9.58
N ALA A 460 -9.68 16.90 -9.97
CA ALA A 460 -10.53 15.93 -9.28
C ALA A 460 -11.95 16.47 -9.00
N CYS A 461 -12.81 16.36 -10.01
CA CYS A 461 -14.13 16.97 -10.07
C CYS A 461 -15.25 16.17 -9.42
N GLY A 462 -14.93 15.03 -8.81
CA GLY A 462 -15.88 14.21 -8.05
C GLY A 462 -16.03 12.80 -8.62
N ALA A 463 -16.94 12.06 -7.98
CA ALA A 463 -17.29 10.70 -8.33
C ALA A 463 -18.73 10.64 -8.83
N CYS A 464 -19.02 9.58 -9.59
CA CYS A 464 -20.39 9.18 -9.86
C CYS A 464 -21.02 8.49 -8.66
N ALA A 465 -22.32 8.18 -8.75
CA ALA A 465 -22.95 7.27 -7.81
C ALA A 465 -22.22 5.91 -7.82
N ASP A 466 -22.25 5.17 -6.71
CA ASP A 466 -21.49 3.93 -6.56
C ASP A 466 -21.93 2.82 -7.54
N ASP A 467 -23.14 2.91 -8.10
CA ASP A 467 -23.65 2.04 -9.17
C ASP A 467 -23.31 2.54 -10.59
N GLN A 468 -22.46 3.55 -10.69
CA GLN A 468 -22.02 4.20 -11.93
C GLN A 468 -20.50 4.35 -11.96
N CYS A 469 -19.95 4.69 -13.12
CA CYS A 469 -18.56 5.07 -13.29
C CYS A 469 -18.43 6.35 -14.11
N CYS A 470 -17.22 6.91 -14.12
CA CYS A 470 -16.91 8.09 -14.89
C CYS A 470 -16.42 7.75 -16.30
N VAL A 471 -17.04 8.37 -17.31
CA VAL A 471 -16.63 8.26 -18.71
C VAL A 471 -16.67 9.65 -19.33
N ASP A 472 -15.53 10.17 -19.78
CA ASP A 472 -15.42 11.51 -20.39
C ASP A 472 -16.04 12.63 -19.52
N GLY A 473 -15.93 12.50 -18.20
CA GLY A 473 -16.52 13.44 -17.24
C GLY A 473 -18.04 13.35 -17.10
N VAL A 474 -18.68 12.29 -17.61
CA VAL A 474 -20.12 12.02 -17.46
C VAL A 474 -20.34 10.72 -16.69
N CYS A 475 -21.31 10.73 -15.79
CA CYS A 475 -21.67 9.55 -15.04
C CYS A 475 -22.58 8.61 -15.83
N LEU A 476 -22.10 7.39 -16.03
CA LEU A 476 -22.80 6.33 -16.76
C LEU A 476 -22.89 5.08 -15.90
N SER A 477 -24.02 4.37 -15.99
CA SER A 477 -24.12 3.02 -15.44
C SER A 477 -23.24 2.05 -16.25
N PRO A 478 -22.73 0.97 -15.62
CA PRO A 478 -22.01 -0.10 -16.32
C PRO A 478 -22.69 -0.51 -17.62
N LEU A 479 -21.93 -0.49 -18.72
CA LEU A 479 -22.48 -0.74 -20.06
C LEU A 479 -22.61 -2.24 -20.29
N VAL A 480 -23.84 -2.69 -20.52
CA VAL A 480 -24.14 -4.04 -21.00
C VAL A 480 -24.03 -4.06 -22.53
N GLY A 481 -22.99 -4.71 -23.07
CA GLY A 481 -22.85 -4.95 -24.51
C GLY A 481 -22.05 -3.90 -25.31
N SER A 482 -21.17 -3.14 -24.64
CA SER A 482 -20.12 -2.35 -25.33
C SER A 482 -19.14 -3.29 -26.02
N PRO A 483 -18.47 -2.90 -27.11
CA PRO A 483 -17.48 -3.76 -27.69
C PRO A 483 -16.29 -3.97 -26.73
N CYS A 484 -16.03 -5.23 -26.42
CA CYS A 484 -15.23 -5.66 -25.28
C CYS A 484 -13.70 -5.77 -25.57
N PHE A 485 -13.30 -5.76 -26.84
CA PHE A 485 -11.92 -5.95 -27.37
C PHE A 485 -10.93 -6.76 -26.51
N GLY A 486 -11.21 -8.05 -26.30
CA GLY A 486 -10.34 -8.96 -25.55
C GLY A 486 -10.50 -8.89 -24.02
N GLN A 487 -11.46 -8.11 -23.52
CA GLN A 487 -11.78 -8.04 -22.10
C GLN A 487 -13.10 -8.76 -21.83
N ASP A 488 -13.03 -10.01 -21.39
CA ASP A 488 -14.21 -10.85 -21.13
C ASP A 488 -15.09 -10.26 -20.03
N ASP A 489 -14.51 -9.51 -19.11
CA ASP A 489 -15.15 -8.73 -18.05
C ASP A 489 -16.09 -7.62 -18.58
N LEU A 490 -16.01 -7.24 -19.85
CA LEU A 490 -16.96 -6.31 -20.48
C LEU A 490 -18.21 -6.98 -21.05
N CYS A 491 -18.29 -8.31 -20.98
CA CYS A 491 -19.43 -9.05 -21.46
C CYS A 491 -20.47 -9.25 -20.36
N ALA A 492 -21.70 -8.81 -20.65
CA ALA A 492 -22.75 -8.67 -19.66
C ALA A 492 -23.33 -9.99 -19.16
N ALA A 493 -23.11 -11.08 -19.90
CA ALA A 493 -23.46 -12.41 -19.48
C ALA A 493 -22.17 -13.11 -19.04
N THR A 494 -22.23 -13.77 -17.88
CA THR A 494 -21.11 -14.47 -17.26
C THR A 494 -20.54 -15.60 -18.13
N ASP A 495 -21.28 -16.01 -19.18
CA ASP A 495 -20.93 -17.02 -20.18
C ASP A 495 -20.47 -16.45 -21.55
N GLN A 496 -20.25 -15.13 -21.64
CA GLN A 496 -19.75 -14.48 -22.86
C GLN A 496 -18.27 -14.11 -22.73
N VAL A 497 -17.52 -14.38 -23.79
CA VAL A 497 -16.13 -13.93 -23.96
C VAL A 497 -16.06 -12.88 -25.04
N CYS A 498 -15.03 -12.07 -24.97
CA CYS A 498 -14.82 -11.07 -25.97
C CYS A 498 -14.22 -11.66 -27.25
N GLY A 499 -15.05 -11.71 -28.29
CA GLY A 499 -14.60 -12.13 -29.61
C GLY A 499 -13.54 -11.19 -30.19
N PRO A 500 -12.74 -11.65 -31.16
CA PRO A 500 -11.66 -10.87 -31.79
C PRO A 500 -12.14 -9.63 -32.55
N LEU A 501 -13.45 -9.49 -32.79
CA LEU A 501 -14.07 -8.31 -33.37
C LEU A 501 -14.63 -7.33 -32.32
N GLY A 502 -14.32 -7.57 -31.04
CA GLY A 502 -14.84 -6.81 -29.92
C GLY A 502 -16.32 -7.07 -29.63
N ALA A 503 -16.94 -8.08 -30.22
CA ALA A 503 -18.31 -8.44 -29.86
C ALA A 503 -18.30 -9.45 -28.72
N CYS A 504 -19.12 -9.23 -27.70
CA CYS A 504 -19.43 -10.28 -26.74
C CYS A 504 -20.14 -11.40 -27.47
N THR A 505 -19.48 -12.54 -27.48
CA THR A 505 -20.00 -13.76 -28.08
C THR A 505 -20.13 -14.78 -26.99
N ASP A 506 -21.22 -15.54 -27.00
CA ASP A 506 -21.32 -16.74 -26.18
C ASP A 506 -20.04 -17.54 -26.37
N TRP A 507 -19.46 -18.01 -25.28
CA TRP A 507 -18.22 -18.75 -25.33
C TRP A 507 -18.38 -19.88 -26.36
N ALA A 508 -17.61 -19.84 -27.45
CA ALA A 508 -17.59 -20.95 -28.39
C ALA A 508 -17.22 -22.18 -27.56
N PRO A 509 -18.02 -23.29 -27.56
CA PRO A 509 -17.76 -24.44 -26.72
C PRO A 509 -16.28 -24.77 -26.76
N ILE A 510 -15.61 -24.67 -25.60
CA ILE A 510 -14.19 -24.96 -25.51
C ILE A 510 -14.00 -26.36 -26.10
N GLY A 511 -13.13 -26.51 -27.10
CA GLY A 511 -12.89 -27.80 -27.78
C GLY A 511 -13.52 -28.00 -29.16
N GLY A 512 -14.22 -27.00 -29.71
CA GLY A 512 -14.79 -27.11 -31.06
C GLY A 512 -15.89 -28.18 -31.15
N PRO A 513 -16.23 -28.70 -32.35
CA PRO A 513 -17.34 -29.63 -32.54
C PRO A 513 -17.20 -30.96 -31.77
N ASP A 514 -16.01 -31.25 -31.22
CA ASP A 514 -15.70 -32.54 -30.58
C ASP A 514 -16.17 -32.63 -29.12
N CYS A 515 -16.43 -31.51 -28.43
CA CYS A 515 -16.92 -31.50 -27.04
C CYS A 515 -18.45 -31.47 -26.89
N GLY A 516 -19.17 -31.44 -28.03
CA GLY A 516 -20.63 -31.41 -28.09
C GLY A 516 -21.25 -30.07 -27.67
N ASP A 517 -22.47 -29.81 -28.14
CA ASP A 517 -23.27 -28.65 -27.73
C ASP A 517 -23.68 -28.82 -26.24
N GLY A 518 -22.88 -28.30 -25.30
CA GLY A 518 -23.27 -28.35 -23.87
C GLY A 518 -22.23 -28.07 -22.81
N CYS A 519 -20.95 -27.84 -23.15
CA CYS A 519 -19.95 -27.50 -22.14
C CYS A 519 -19.94 -26.00 -21.86
N GLN A 520 -20.66 -25.57 -20.81
CA GLN A 520 -20.68 -24.18 -20.38
C GLN A 520 -19.52 -23.92 -19.40
N PRO A 521 -18.79 -22.80 -19.53
CA PRO A 521 -17.56 -22.51 -18.76
C PRO A 521 -17.75 -22.48 -17.24
N GLU A 522 -18.95 -22.15 -16.76
CA GLU A 522 -19.26 -22.10 -15.33
C GLU A 522 -19.60 -23.45 -14.72
N VAL A 523 -19.95 -24.43 -15.55
CA VAL A 523 -20.38 -25.77 -15.10
C VAL A 523 -19.49 -26.89 -15.63
N GLY A 524 -18.60 -26.60 -16.58
CA GLY A 524 -17.64 -27.56 -17.10
C GLY A 524 -16.63 -27.03 -18.11
N PHE A 525 -15.53 -27.74 -18.21
CA PHE A 525 -14.47 -27.53 -19.20
C PHE A 525 -14.32 -28.75 -20.10
N CYS A 526 -13.80 -28.52 -21.31
CA CYS A 526 -13.58 -29.60 -22.26
C CYS A 526 -12.25 -30.29 -21.99
N ASN A 527 -12.32 -31.54 -21.53
CA ASN A 527 -11.14 -32.38 -21.40
C ASN A 527 -10.81 -32.98 -22.77
N LEU A 528 -9.80 -32.40 -23.44
CA LEU A 528 -9.31 -32.85 -24.75
C LEU A 528 -8.47 -34.13 -24.67
N ASP A 529 -8.02 -34.53 -23.48
CA ASP A 529 -7.25 -35.76 -23.26
C ASP A 529 -8.13 -37.00 -23.17
N SER A 530 -9.46 -36.85 -23.02
CA SER A 530 -10.39 -37.96 -23.15
C SER A 530 -10.73 -38.24 -24.62
N ASP A 531 -10.87 -39.51 -24.99
CA ASP A 531 -11.35 -39.94 -26.32
C ASP A 531 -12.68 -40.71 -26.18
N PRO A 532 -13.83 -40.14 -26.58
CA PRO A 532 -14.00 -38.79 -27.16
C PRO A 532 -13.79 -37.68 -26.12
N ALA A 533 -13.59 -36.44 -26.57
CA ALA A 533 -13.53 -35.29 -25.68
C ALA A 533 -14.80 -35.22 -24.82
N THR A 534 -14.66 -34.95 -23.52
CA THR A 534 -15.77 -34.94 -22.58
C THR A 534 -15.83 -33.61 -21.85
N CYS A 535 -17.04 -33.11 -21.65
CA CYS A 535 -17.26 -32.00 -20.74
C CYS A 535 -17.17 -32.51 -19.29
N VAL A 536 -16.22 -31.98 -18.54
CA VAL A 536 -15.98 -32.31 -17.13
C VAL A 536 -16.37 -31.09 -16.29
N PRO A 537 -17.01 -31.25 -15.12
CA PRO A 537 -17.34 -30.10 -14.28
C PRO A 537 -16.11 -29.26 -13.92
N VAL A 538 -16.27 -27.94 -13.88
CA VAL A 538 -15.23 -27.07 -13.33
C VAL A 538 -15.01 -27.42 -11.86
N ARG A 539 -13.77 -27.27 -11.44
CA ARG A 539 -13.28 -27.56 -10.12
C ARG A 539 -13.57 -26.38 -9.20
N PRO A 540 -14.05 -26.65 -7.97
CA PRO A 540 -14.22 -25.62 -6.95
C PRO A 540 -12.88 -25.05 -6.48
N LEU A 541 -12.92 -23.92 -5.78
CA LEU A 541 -11.76 -23.33 -5.13
C LEU A 541 -11.05 -24.34 -4.22
N GLY A 542 -9.72 -24.39 -4.31
CA GLY A 542 -8.84 -25.28 -3.55
C GLY A 542 -8.55 -26.62 -4.21
N ASP A 543 -9.27 -27.01 -5.26
CA ASP A 543 -8.99 -28.26 -5.98
C ASP A 543 -7.78 -28.10 -6.92
N GLU A 544 -6.96 -29.15 -7.04
CA GLU A 544 -5.84 -29.19 -7.99
C GLU A 544 -6.33 -29.00 -9.43
N CYS A 545 -5.60 -28.23 -10.22
CA CYS A 545 -5.91 -27.94 -11.62
C CYS A 545 -4.64 -27.97 -12.48
N ASP A 546 -4.79 -28.26 -13.77
CA ASP A 546 -3.67 -28.19 -14.73
C ASP A 546 -3.76 -26.96 -15.63
N ALA A 547 -4.94 -26.34 -15.74
CA ALA A 547 -5.18 -25.15 -16.55
C ALA A 547 -6.30 -24.26 -15.94
N PRO A 548 -6.31 -22.94 -16.25
CA PRO A 548 -7.30 -22.00 -15.70
C PRO A 548 -8.73 -22.38 -16.02
N GLN A 549 -8.99 -22.90 -17.22
CA GLN A 549 -10.34 -23.27 -17.65
C GLN A 549 -10.93 -24.40 -16.80
N GLU A 550 -10.12 -25.14 -16.05
CA GLU A 550 -10.60 -26.12 -15.09
C GLU A 550 -11.27 -25.49 -13.87
N CYS A 551 -11.05 -24.21 -13.60
CA CYS A 551 -11.52 -23.53 -12.41
C CYS A 551 -12.73 -22.63 -12.70
N SER A 552 -13.71 -22.59 -11.79
CA SER A 552 -14.90 -21.72 -11.95
C SER A 552 -14.56 -20.23 -12.03
N THR A 553 -13.39 -19.85 -11.56
CA THR A 553 -12.86 -18.48 -11.50
C THR A 553 -11.86 -18.18 -12.62
N LEU A 554 -11.50 -19.19 -13.42
CA LEU A 554 -10.46 -19.12 -14.43
C LEU A 554 -9.10 -18.70 -13.87
N ASN A 555 -8.80 -19.11 -12.64
CA ASN A 555 -7.49 -18.92 -12.02
C ASN A 555 -6.99 -20.25 -11.46
N CYS A 556 -5.89 -20.74 -12.03
CA CYS A 556 -5.20 -21.95 -11.66
C CYS A 556 -3.73 -21.63 -11.36
N THR A 557 -3.41 -21.37 -10.10
CA THR A 557 -2.09 -20.85 -9.66
C THR A 557 -1.52 -21.67 -8.51
N ARG A 558 -0.21 -21.54 -8.26
CA ARG A 558 0.42 -22.21 -7.11
C ARG A 558 0.15 -21.42 -5.83
N VAL A 559 0.21 -22.11 -4.70
CA VAL A 559 0.21 -21.45 -3.40
C VAL A 559 1.57 -20.78 -3.18
N ASN A 560 2.65 -21.51 -3.45
CA ASN A 560 4.01 -20.99 -3.46
C ASN A 560 4.60 -21.05 -4.89
N GLU A 561 4.68 -19.90 -5.55
CA GLU A 561 5.23 -19.77 -6.91
C GLU A 561 6.71 -20.17 -6.99
N ASP A 562 7.46 -20.01 -5.90
CA ASP A 562 8.87 -20.43 -5.83
C ASP A 562 9.04 -21.94 -5.64
N ASN A 563 7.95 -22.67 -5.37
CA ASN A 563 7.96 -24.11 -5.21
C ASN A 563 7.36 -24.81 -6.44
N PRO A 564 8.17 -25.19 -7.44
CA PRO A 564 7.68 -25.84 -8.64
C PRO A 564 7.11 -27.25 -8.42
N LEU A 565 7.21 -27.78 -7.20
CA LEU A 565 6.66 -29.09 -6.83
C LEU A 565 5.22 -28.99 -6.29
N GLU A 566 4.74 -27.80 -5.95
CA GLU A 566 3.33 -27.61 -5.59
C GLU A 566 2.44 -27.70 -6.83
N ALA A 567 1.34 -28.42 -6.68
CA ALA A 567 0.29 -28.45 -7.70
C ALA A 567 -0.36 -27.07 -7.77
N HIS A 568 -0.79 -26.68 -8.98
CA HIS A 568 -1.68 -25.53 -9.09
C HIS A 568 -3.03 -25.91 -8.49
N VAL A 569 -3.70 -24.94 -7.88
CA VAL A 569 -5.04 -25.10 -7.33
C VAL A 569 -5.94 -23.99 -7.85
N CYS A 570 -7.24 -24.27 -7.92
CA CYS A 570 -8.22 -23.27 -8.29
C CYS A 570 -8.32 -22.18 -7.21
N ARG A 571 -8.12 -20.92 -7.60
CA ARG A 571 -8.14 -19.76 -6.69
C ARG A 571 -9.12 -18.71 -7.16
N GLU A 572 -9.45 -17.74 -6.30
CA GLU A 572 -10.20 -16.55 -6.75
C GLU A 572 -9.41 -15.79 -7.83
N ARG A 573 -10.06 -14.92 -8.61
CA ARG A 573 -9.35 -14.08 -9.58
C ARG A 573 -8.20 -13.34 -8.91
N ALA A 574 -7.07 -13.25 -9.59
CA ALA A 574 -5.90 -12.57 -9.06
C ALA A 574 -6.23 -11.09 -8.83
N LEU A 575 -6.00 -10.60 -7.62
CA LEU A 575 -6.22 -9.20 -7.29
C LEU A 575 -5.09 -8.35 -7.87
N LEU A 576 -5.27 -7.02 -7.98
CA LEU A 576 -4.16 -6.14 -8.34
C LEU A 576 -2.96 -6.41 -7.42
N TYR A 577 -1.78 -6.45 -8.04
CA TYR A 577 -0.48 -6.79 -7.46
C TYR A 577 -0.24 -8.27 -7.14
N ASP A 578 -1.23 -9.15 -7.30
CA ASP A 578 -1.01 -10.59 -7.24
C ASP A 578 -0.32 -11.09 -8.51
N PHE A 579 0.35 -12.23 -8.41
CA PHE A 579 0.93 -12.91 -9.56
C PHE A 579 -0.17 -13.44 -10.48
N CYS A 580 0.03 -13.30 -11.79
CA CYS A 580 -0.87 -13.83 -12.81
C CYS A 580 -0.16 -14.60 -13.94
N GLY A 581 1.18 -14.57 -13.97
CA GLY A 581 2.00 -15.45 -14.82
C GLY A 581 1.88 -15.19 -16.32
N THR A 582 2.09 -16.25 -17.11
CA THR A 582 2.00 -16.26 -18.59
C THR A 582 0.83 -17.13 -19.05
N ASP A 583 -0.41 -16.78 -18.69
CA ASP A 583 -1.69 -17.43 -19.07
C ASP A 583 -2.43 -18.21 -17.96
N GLU A 584 -2.02 -18.13 -16.69
CA GLU A 584 -2.54 -19.00 -15.61
C GLU A 584 -3.59 -18.35 -14.68
N ALA A 585 -3.65 -17.01 -14.61
CA ALA A 585 -4.66 -16.31 -13.82
C ALA A 585 -5.31 -15.15 -14.56
N ILE A 586 -6.63 -15.03 -14.41
CA ILE A 586 -7.39 -13.84 -14.80
C ILE A 586 -7.37 -12.83 -13.65
N CYS A 587 -6.98 -11.59 -13.98
CA CYS A 587 -7.05 -10.48 -13.04
C CYS A 587 -8.49 -10.09 -12.75
N GLU A 588 -8.73 -9.52 -11.58
CA GLU A 588 -10.01 -8.91 -11.26
C GLU A 588 -10.38 -7.78 -12.24
N PRO A 589 -11.68 -7.43 -12.37
CA PRO A 589 -12.10 -6.26 -13.13
C PRO A 589 -11.35 -5.01 -12.65
N GLY A 590 -10.74 -4.30 -13.60
CA GLY A 590 -9.84 -3.17 -13.34
C GLY A 590 -8.36 -3.49 -13.41
N GLY A 591 -8.02 -4.78 -13.50
CA GLY A 591 -6.65 -5.23 -13.73
C GLY A 591 -6.43 -5.82 -15.12
N TYR A 592 -5.17 -5.84 -15.53
CA TYR A 592 -4.68 -6.64 -16.66
C TYR A 592 -3.42 -7.41 -16.25
N CYS A 593 -3.15 -8.53 -16.91
CA CYS A 593 -2.01 -9.37 -16.57
C CYS A 593 -0.78 -9.02 -17.42
N GLU A 594 0.36 -8.75 -16.77
CA GLU A 594 1.69 -8.71 -17.42
C GLU A 594 2.62 -9.79 -16.84
N THR A 595 2.69 -9.88 -15.52
CA THR A 595 3.36 -10.92 -14.73
C THR A 595 2.71 -10.95 -13.35
N THR A 596 2.45 -9.75 -12.84
CA THR A 596 1.45 -9.48 -11.80
C THR A 596 0.27 -8.76 -12.42
N CYS A 597 -0.90 -8.85 -11.80
CA CYS A 597 -2.03 -8.00 -12.14
C CYS A 597 -1.66 -6.53 -11.90
N LYS A 598 -1.78 -5.72 -12.95
CA LYS A 598 -1.54 -4.27 -12.91
C LYS A 598 -2.86 -3.53 -13.08
N PRO A 599 -3.02 -2.35 -12.45
CA PRO A 599 -4.17 -1.49 -12.72
C PRO A 599 -4.26 -1.20 -14.22
N LYS A 600 -5.47 -1.29 -14.79
CA LYS A 600 -5.74 -0.80 -16.13
C LYS A 600 -5.46 0.70 -16.16
N LYS A 601 -4.77 1.13 -17.20
CA LYS A 601 -4.31 2.51 -17.35
C LYS A 601 -5.46 3.42 -17.73
N VAL A 602 -5.46 4.62 -17.16
CA VAL A 602 -6.41 5.67 -17.54
C VAL A 602 -6.09 6.23 -18.91
N GLU A 603 -6.96 7.09 -19.41
CA GLU A 603 -6.85 7.66 -20.74
C GLU A 603 -5.54 8.42 -20.92
N TYR A 604 -4.94 8.23 -22.09
CA TYR A 604 -3.71 8.86 -22.52
C TYR A 604 -2.46 8.50 -21.73
N GLU A 605 -2.50 7.47 -20.90
CA GLU A 605 -1.30 6.80 -20.41
C GLU A 605 -0.72 5.85 -21.47
N SER A 606 0.59 5.57 -21.37
CA SER A 606 1.26 4.69 -22.33
C SER A 606 0.82 3.23 -22.16
N CYS A 607 0.44 2.55 -23.22
CA CYS A 607 -0.04 1.17 -23.17
C CYS A 607 0.84 0.19 -23.96
N SER A 608 0.99 -1.02 -23.44
CA SER A 608 1.63 -2.14 -24.14
C SER A 608 0.65 -2.89 -25.05
N GLY A 609 -0.64 -2.85 -24.72
CA GLY A 609 -1.74 -3.49 -25.44
C GLY A 609 -3.10 -2.93 -25.04
N SER A 610 -4.16 -3.29 -25.77
CA SER A 610 -5.53 -2.83 -25.52
C SER A 610 -6.09 -3.29 -24.18
N ASP A 611 -5.66 -4.46 -23.72
CA ASP A 611 -5.95 -5.03 -22.40
C ASP A 611 -5.40 -4.17 -21.25
N ALA A 612 -4.27 -3.48 -21.48
CA ALA A 612 -3.69 -2.56 -20.51
C ALA A 612 -4.48 -1.27 -20.32
N CYS A 613 -5.41 -0.96 -21.22
CA CYS A 613 -6.21 0.25 -21.15
C CYS A 613 -7.52 0.00 -20.44
N ARG A 614 -7.96 1.01 -19.68
CA ARG A 614 -9.32 1.08 -19.17
C ARG A 614 -10.28 0.81 -20.31
N SER A 615 -10.44 1.73 -21.24
CA SER A 615 -11.41 1.66 -22.36
C SER A 615 -11.23 0.56 -23.42
N SER A 616 -10.31 -0.39 -23.24
CA SER A 616 -9.95 -1.44 -24.20
C SER A 616 -9.32 -0.96 -25.52
N TYR A 617 -8.92 0.30 -25.62
CA TYR A 617 -8.30 0.85 -26.84
C TYR A 617 -6.89 1.35 -26.56
N CYS A 618 -5.89 0.60 -27.01
CA CYS A 618 -4.53 1.09 -27.12
C CYS A 618 -4.29 1.57 -28.55
N VAL A 619 -4.22 2.89 -28.75
CA VAL A 619 -4.06 3.51 -30.06
C VAL A 619 -2.66 4.07 -30.22
N THR A 620 -2.06 3.92 -31.41
CA THR A 620 -0.80 4.57 -31.73
C THR A 620 -1.06 6.00 -32.17
N VAL A 621 -0.68 6.96 -31.33
CA VAL A 621 -0.72 8.39 -31.63
C VAL A 621 0.61 8.78 -32.28
N PRO A 622 0.60 9.51 -33.41
CA PRO A 622 1.84 10.05 -33.99
C PRO A 622 2.62 10.84 -32.95
N ASP A 623 3.92 10.59 -32.87
CA ASP A 623 4.88 11.25 -31.96
C ASP A 623 4.70 10.97 -30.45
N ALA A 624 3.52 10.58 -29.97
CA ALA A 624 3.25 10.27 -28.56
C ALA A 624 3.28 8.76 -28.21
N GLY A 625 3.44 7.88 -29.22
CA GLY A 625 3.52 6.44 -29.01
C GLY A 625 2.15 5.77 -28.81
N ASN A 626 2.12 4.65 -28.10
CA ASN A 626 0.89 3.91 -27.83
C ASN A 626 0.23 4.45 -26.57
N LEU A 627 -1.01 4.95 -26.70
CA LEU A 627 -1.78 5.55 -25.62
C LEU A 627 -3.16 4.90 -25.46
N CYS A 628 -3.68 4.90 -24.24
CA CYS A 628 -5.07 4.54 -24.02
C CYS A 628 -6.02 5.61 -24.56
N ASP A 629 -7.01 5.23 -25.36
CA ASP A 629 -8.00 6.15 -25.91
C ASP A 629 -9.19 6.32 -24.96
N ALA A 630 -9.91 7.44 -25.06
CA ALA A 630 -11.13 7.67 -24.30
C ALA A 630 -12.31 6.95 -24.97
N GLY A 631 -12.52 5.70 -24.57
CA GLY A 631 -13.65 4.89 -25.01
C GLY A 631 -14.69 4.78 -23.89
N PRO A 632 -15.99 4.68 -24.23
CA PRO A 632 -17.04 4.59 -23.24
C PRO A 632 -17.06 3.20 -22.62
N ALA A 633 -16.30 3.03 -21.55
CA ALA A 633 -16.18 1.76 -20.89
C ALA A 633 -16.31 1.94 -19.38
N CYS A 634 -17.26 1.19 -18.85
CA CYS A 634 -17.66 1.18 -17.46
C CYS A 634 -17.69 -0.27 -17.02
N PHE A 635 -16.66 -0.70 -16.30
CA PHE A 635 -16.32 -2.12 -16.09
C PHE A 635 -17.01 -2.74 -14.88
N TRP A 636 -17.18 -1.97 -13.81
CA TRP A 636 -17.77 -2.42 -12.56
C TRP A 636 -18.49 -1.25 -11.89
N SER A 637 -19.49 -1.56 -11.06
CA SER A 637 -19.98 -0.62 -10.06
C SER A 637 -19.01 -0.61 -8.87
N TRP A 638 -18.80 0.55 -8.25
CA TRP A 638 -17.99 0.65 -7.05
C TRP A 638 -18.53 -0.22 -5.90
N ASP A 639 -19.86 -0.38 -5.82
CA ASP A 639 -20.53 -1.26 -4.87
C ASP A 639 -20.06 -2.73 -4.94
N GLU A 640 -19.62 -3.22 -6.11
CA GLU A 640 -19.07 -4.58 -6.24
C GLU A 640 -17.70 -4.74 -5.58
N LYS A 641 -16.94 -3.64 -5.44
CA LYS A 641 -15.60 -3.63 -4.83
C LYS A 641 -15.66 -3.29 -3.35
N VAL A 642 -16.62 -2.46 -2.96
CA VAL A 642 -16.87 -2.05 -1.58
C VAL A 642 -18.37 -2.16 -1.30
N PRO A 643 -18.85 -3.32 -0.80
CA PRO A 643 -20.24 -3.46 -0.43
C PRO A 643 -20.60 -2.56 0.77
N ASN A 644 -21.79 -1.96 0.67
CA ASN A 644 -22.43 -1.16 1.72
C ASN A 644 -22.99 -2.00 2.85
#